data_AF-A0A2V9B1M9-F1
#
_entry.id   AF-A0A2V9B1M9-F1
#
_cell.length_a   1.000
_cell.length_b   1.000
_cell.length_c   1.000
_cell.angle_alpha   90.00
_cell.angle_beta   90.00
_cell.angle_gamma   90.00
#
_symmetry.space_group_name_H-M   'P 1'
#
loop_
_entity.id
_entity.type
_entity.pdbx_description
1 polymer ?
#
loop_
_entity_poly.entity_id
_entity_poly.type
_entity_poly.pdbx_seq_one_letter_code
_entity_poly.pdbx_strand_id
1 'polypeptide(L)'
;MEGLVILAILVVLAGPVLAIMALVAVRRLDGESSNHLIPQLTSRIFALEQRLSELEKTLRQASPSETSARTGKVPTQPLPEDFPDQIRVSAPIPATPPQPPPIPPPARETPFAPVTSSGAAPAEALQSIHGTRKASPLDLESLIAGRWFNRIGIVALLIAVSYFLKFAFDNNWIGQSGRVAIGVLLGALMLPWSQWLLGKGYTYFSEGIAALGEATLFLSVWAGCQYYALYSRDVGFVAMIAITAVMAAVAIGRDSQRIAVLSLLGGLLTPVLASSGKDQQVVLFTYLILLGGGALVIASKKDWKWLAPIAFVGTQIYFWGWYSEFFHSTSPLERTVLFATLFYLLYSVLPIAKALRGVSTGELDVAMILLNSFAYSVALFILMWPNDKWPLTLLFLALAAGHVAIARLLPVAVVGGSGLARLLFAGLALTFLTLAIPIRLEGNWITLSFSVEGAILVWTGFRAASNFLRQAGYLLLTISALRLLFLPPAGGQFLFNARFGAYVVMIACLGLALWAARTYKTHVEGQEQIEIGIFAVTINIYALIALSAEFWDYFGRTSTGVDGALAQHLSLSILWTAYASGLLFWGLQNKSALLRWQSLVLFGLVVGKVFLYDLSFLERAYRILSFFVLGAVLLGVSFLYQRKFARERESS
;
A
#
# COMPACT_ATOMS: atom_id res chain seq x y z
N MET A 1 -5.92 14.61 -26.46
CA MET A 1 -6.34 15.29 -25.20
C MET A 1 -6.33 14.33 -24.01
N GLU A 2 -6.61 13.04 -24.16
CA GLU A 2 -6.56 12.07 -23.05
C GLU A 2 -5.15 11.82 -22.45
N GLY A 3 -4.09 11.94 -23.25
CA GLY A 3 -2.71 11.84 -22.75
C GLY A 3 -2.26 13.00 -21.86
N LEU A 4 -2.81 14.20 -22.04
CA LEU A 4 -2.51 15.38 -21.21
C LEU A 4 -3.23 15.32 -19.86
N VAL A 5 -4.40 14.68 -19.80
CA VAL A 5 -5.15 14.45 -18.56
C VAL A 5 -4.49 13.35 -17.72
N ILE A 6 -3.95 12.30 -18.34
CA ILE A 6 -3.18 11.26 -17.65
C ILE A 6 -1.84 11.81 -17.13
N LEU A 7 -1.19 12.71 -17.88
CA LEU A 7 0.03 13.39 -17.43
C LEU A 7 -0.26 14.39 -16.28
N ALA A 8 -1.36 15.13 -16.33
CA ALA A 8 -1.78 16.02 -15.23
C ALA A 8 -2.16 15.24 -13.96
N ILE A 9 -2.83 14.09 -14.10
CA ILE A 9 -3.15 13.19 -12.97
C ILE A 9 -1.89 12.55 -12.38
N LEU A 10 -0.92 12.17 -13.21
CA LEU A 10 0.38 11.66 -12.77
C LEU A 10 1.24 12.74 -12.07
N VAL A 11 1.19 14.00 -12.52
CA VAL A 11 1.92 15.12 -11.89
C VAL A 11 1.26 15.53 -10.57
N VAL A 12 -0.08 15.50 -10.48
CA VAL A 12 -0.84 15.80 -9.25
C VAL A 12 -0.77 14.65 -8.22
N LEU A 13 -0.60 13.39 -8.64
CA LEU A 13 -0.35 12.25 -7.74
C LEU A 13 1.12 12.09 -7.35
N ALA A 14 2.06 12.48 -8.22
CA ALA A 14 3.49 12.44 -7.92
C ALA A 14 3.95 13.60 -7.01
N GLY A 15 3.30 14.77 -7.10
CA GLY A 15 3.64 15.95 -6.29
C GLY A 15 3.63 15.70 -4.77
N PRO A 16 2.57 15.12 -4.19
CA PRO A 16 2.50 14.81 -2.76
C PRO A 16 3.51 13.74 -2.34
N VAL A 17 3.76 12.73 -3.18
CA VAL A 17 4.71 11.65 -2.89
C VAL A 17 6.16 12.16 -2.94
N LEU A 18 6.48 13.03 -3.90
CA LEU A 18 7.78 13.70 -3.99
C LEU A 18 7.95 14.74 -2.88
N ALA A 19 6.90 15.45 -2.47
CA ALA A 19 6.94 16.38 -1.34
C ALA A 19 7.11 15.65 0.00
N ILE A 20 6.46 14.50 0.20
CA ILE A 20 6.63 13.65 1.40
C ILE A 20 8.01 12.99 1.40
N MET A 21 8.51 12.50 0.25
CA MET A 21 9.86 11.96 0.17
C MET A 21 10.94 13.04 0.38
N ALA A 22 10.75 14.26 -0.14
CA ALA A 22 11.64 15.39 0.11
C ALA A 22 11.58 15.83 1.59
N LEU A 23 10.40 15.89 2.20
CA LEU A 23 10.24 16.22 3.63
C LEU A 23 10.84 15.14 4.55
N VAL A 24 10.72 13.86 4.18
CA VAL A 24 11.32 12.73 4.91
C VAL A 24 12.83 12.66 4.69
N ALA A 25 13.33 13.01 3.50
CA ALA A 25 14.77 13.13 3.24
C ALA A 25 15.40 14.30 3.99
N VAL A 26 14.74 15.47 4.02
CA VAL A 26 15.18 16.65 4.81
C VAL A 26 15.14 16.34 6.31
N ARG A 27 14.08 15.69 6.82
CA ARG A 27 13.99 15.28 8.23
C ARG A 27 14.94 14.14 8.61
N ARG A 28 15.36 13.29 7.67
CA ARG A 28 16.40 12.26 7.91
C ARG A 28 17.80 12.88 7.95
N LEU A 29 18.07 13.89 7.14
CA LEU A 29 19.33 14.65 7.19
C LEU A 29 19.45 15.46 8.49
N ASP A 30 18.34 16.02 9.00
CA ASP A 30 18.32 16.71 10.30
C ASP A 30 18.41 15.73 11.49
N GLY A 31 17.89 14.50 11.36
CA GLY A 31 17.81 13.50 12.43
C GLY A 31 19.07 12.67 12.66
N GLU A 32 19.79 12.26 11.60
CA GLU A 32 21.01 11.46 11.75
C GLU A 32 22.25 12.30 12.09
N SER A 33 22.31 13.56 11.65
CA SER A 33 23.43 14.45 11.96
C SER A 33 23.31 15.04 13.39
N SER A 34 22.10 15.38 13.84
CA SER A 34 21.89 16.06 15.14
C SER A 34 22.11 15.15 16.36
N ASN A 35 21.71 13.87 16.33
CA ASN A 35 21.68 13.04 17.55
C ASN A 35 23.06 12.58 18.05
N HIS A 36 24.09 12.57 17.20
CA HIS A 36 25.45 12.19 17.61
C HIS A 36 26.42 13.38 17.66
N LEU A 37 26.28 14.36 16.77
CA LEU A 37 27.15 15.54 16.76
C LEU A 37 26.76 16.56 17.83
N ILE A 38 25.47 16.78 18.14
CA ILE A 38 25.08 17.80 19.13
C ILE A 38 25.59 17.43 20.53
N PRO A 39 25.39 16.22 21.08
CA PRO A 39 25.92 15.89 22.41
C PRO A 39 27.45 15.96 22.46
N GLN A 40 28.14 15.54 21.39
CA GLN A 40 29.60 15.61 21.31
C GLN A 40 30.12 17.05 21.16
N LEU A 41 29.47 17.88 20.35
CA LEU A 41 29.83 19.29 20.18
C LEU A 41 29.49 20.09 21.45
N THR A 42 28.33 19.85 22.07
CA THR A 42 27.96 20.47 23.35
C THR A 42 28.93 20.08 24.45
N SER A 43 29.35 18.81 24.54
CA SER A 43 30.37 18.38 25.52
C SER A 43 31.76 18.98 25.23
N ARG A 44 32.14 19.13 23.95
CA ARG A 44 33.41 19.78 23.55
C ARG A 44 33.37 21.29 23.80
N ILE A 45 32.27 21.97 23.51
CA ILE A 45 32.08 23.40 23.77
C ILE A 45 32.15 23.65 25.27
N PHE A 46 31.45 22.85 26.08
CA PHE A 46 31.51 22.96 27.54
C PHE A 46 32.93 22.73 28.09
N ALA A 47 33.65 21.74 27.58
CA ALA A 47 35.04 21.49 27.97
C ALA A 47 36.00 22.61 27.52
N LEU A 48 35.75 23.24 26.38
CA LEU A 48 36.53 24.38 25.88
C LEU A 48 36.23 25.66 26.67
N GLU A 49 34.97 25.91 27.03
CA GLU A 49 34.56 27.02 27.91
C GLU A 49 35.19 26.88 29.30
N GLN A 50 35.21 25.67 29.86
CA GLN A 50 35.85 25.42 31.14
C GLN A 50 37.36 25.69 31.07
N ARG A 51 38.04 25.21 30.02
CA ARG A 51 39.47 25.50 29.80
C ARG A 51 39.74 26.98 29.57
N LEU A 52 38.89 27.69 28.84
CA LEU A 52 39.00 29.14 28.65
C LEU A 52 38.82 29.88 29.97
N SER A 53 37.87 29.46 30.81
CA SER A 53 37.65 30.08 32.13
C SER A 53 38.82 29.85 33.08
N GLU A 54 39.46 28.67 33.02
CA GLU A 54 40.69 28.38 33.76
C GLU A 54 41.86 29.18 33.23
N LEU A 55 41.99 29.31 31.91
CA LEU A 55 43.02 30.15 31.29
C LEU A 55 42.82 31.63 31.65
N GLU A 56 41.58 32.12 31.66
CA GLU A 56 41.24 33.49 32.03
C GLU A 56 41.51 33.74 33.52
N LYS A 57 41.19 32.79 34.40
CA LYS A 57 41.59 32.85 35.81
C LYS A 57 43.11 32.86 35.98
N THR A 58 43.82 32.03 35.23
CA THR A 58 45.28 31.97 35.26
C THR A 58 45.90 33.26 34.73
N LEU A 59 45.34 33.84 33.67
CA LEU A 59 45.76 35.12 33.09
C LEU A 59 45.44 36.31 34.01
N ARG A 60 44.30 36.30 34.70
CA ARG A 60 43.97 37.29 35.74
C ARG A 60 44.89 37.18 36.95
N GLN A 61 45.34 35.97 37.31
CA GLN A 61 46.32 35.75 38.36
C GLN A 61 47.76 36.09 37.93
N ALA A 62 48.04 36.06 36.62
CA ALA A 62 49.36 36.34 36.05
C ALA A 62 49.61 37.81 35.67
N SER A 63 48.68 38.72 35.98
CA SER A 63 48.88 40.17 35.79
C SER A 63 49.22 40.83 37.15
N PRO A 64 50.48 41.25 37.40
CA PRO A 64 50.86 41.81 38.70
C PRO A 64 50.64 43.33 38.79
N SER A 65 50.33 43.72 40.04
CA SER A 65 50.42 45.06 40.67
C SER A 65 49.21 45.98 40.46
N GLU A 66 48.64 46.65 41.47
CA GLU A 66 49.02 46.88 42.86
C GLU A 66 47.88 47.60 43.60
N THR A 67 48.01 47.73 44.94
CA THR A 67 47.27 48.61 45.88
C THR A 67 46.15 47.90 46.66
N SER A 68 46.44 47.29 47.81
CA SER A 68 46.80 47.87 49.12
C SER A 68 45.60 48.21 50.00
N ALA A 69 45.71 47.72 51.24
CA ALA A 69 45.18 48.28 52.47
C ALA A 69 43.78 47.86 52.96
N ARG A 70 43.85 47.03 54.02
CA ARG A 70 43.31 47.27 55.37
C ARG A 70 41.99 46.59 55.77
N THR A 71 42.15 45.86 56.88
CA THR A 71 41.25 45.68 58.04
C THR A 71 39.98 44.86 57.81
N GLY A 72 39.61 43.86 58.60
CA GLY A 72 40.14 43.32 59.85
C GLY A 72 39.02 42.59 60.61
N LYS A 73 39.39 41.59 61.42
CA LYS A 73 38.65 40.98 62.57
C LYS A 73 37.35 40.18 62.26
N VAL A 74 37.34 38.85 62.42
CA VAL A 74 37.15 38.01 63.66
C VAL A 74 35.66 37.65 63.89
N PRO A 75 35.33 36.43 64.39
CA PRO A 75 34.26 35.55 63.88
C PRO A 75 33.07 35.36 64.87
N THR A 76 32.34 34.22 64.73
CA THR A 76 31.35 33.59 65.66
C THR A 76 29.95 34.25 65.67
N GLN A 77 28.78 33.60 65.75
CA GLN A 77 28.29 32.20 65.86
C GLN A 77 26.71 32.24 65.66
N PRO A 78 25.83 31.33 66.13
CA PRO A 78 24.80 30.66 65.31
C PRO A 78 23.31 30.89 65.68
N LEU A 79 22.38 30.43 64.80
CA LEU A 79 20.98 29.95 65.03
C LEU A 79 19.98 30.87 65.81
N PRO A 80 18.70 30.50 66.01
CA PRO A 80 17.56 30.40 65.08
C PRO A 80 16.35 31.27 65.56
N GLU A 81 15.13 30.99 65.05
CA GLU A 81 13.80 31.44 65.55
C GLU A 81 13.45 32.93 65.29
N ASP A 82 12.22 33.37 65.06
CA ASP A 82 10.89 32.78 64.84
C ASP A 82 10.03 33.89 64.16
N PHE A 83 8.85 33.52 63.66
CA PHE A 83 7.78 34.41 63.15
C PHE A 83 7.26 35.41 64.24
N PRO A 84 6.32 36.37 64.02
CA PRO A 84 5.42 36.61 62.88
C PRO A 84 5.17 38.11 62.49
N ASP A 85 4.27 38.27 61.51
CA ASP A 85 3.18 39.25 61.47
C ASP A 85 3.28 40.58 60.68
N GLN A 86 2.36 40.64 59.70
CA GLN A 86 1.49 41.76 59.32
C GLN A 86 1.62 42.43 57.94
N ILE A 87 0.70 41.97 57.07
CA ILE A 87 -0.30 42.74 56.29
C ILE A 87 0.23 43.84 55.34
N ARG A 88 0.12 43.57 54.03
CA ARG A 88 -0.64 44.47 53.13
C ARG A 88 -1.16 43.77 51.88
N VAL A 89 -2.47 43.95 51.70
CA VAL A 89 -3.32 43.56 50.57
C VAL A 89 -2.81 44.19 49.27
N SER A 90 -2.76 43.39 48.20
CA SER A 90 -2.83 43.86 46.82
C SER A 90 -3.51 42.77 45.99
N ALA A 91 -4.55 43.17 45.26
CA ALA A 91 -5.51 42.33 44.55
C ALA A 91 -4.91 41.49 43.41
N PRO A 92 -5.50 40.33 43.05
CA PRO A 92 -5.31 39.73 41.74
C PRO A 92 -6.24 40.39 40.72
N ILE A 93 -5.66 40.95 39.66
CA ILE A 93 -6.36 41.36 38.44
C ILE A 93 -6.83 40.09 37.71
N PRO A 94 -8.08 40.00 37.23
CA PRO A 94 -8.52 38.90 36.37
C PRO A 94 -7.90 39.05 34.97
N ALA A 95 -7.18 38.05 34.49
CA ALA A 95 -6.80 37.95 33.08
C ALA A 95 -7.91 37.21 32.31
N THR A 96 -8.54 37.94 31.38
CA THR A 96 -9.61 37.52 30.48
C THR A 96 -9.14 36.45 29.47
N PRO A 97 -10.01 35.54 29.00
CA PRO A 97 -9.68 34.54 27.98
C PRO A 97 -9.57 35.15 26.56
N PRO A 98 -8.81 34.54 25.63
CA PRO A 98 -8.69 35.02 24.24
C PRO A 98 -9.93 34.69 23.39
N GLN A 99 -10.38 35.66 22.59
CA GLN A 99 -11.46 35.54 21.59
C GLN A 99 -10.98 34.82 20.30
N PRO A 100 -11.88 34.11 19.58
CA PRO A 100 -11.63 33.59 18.23
C PRO A 100 -11.82 34.65 17.12
N PRO A 101 -11.17 34.50 15.94
CA PRO A 101 -11.23 35.47 14.85
C PRO A 101 -12.54 35.44 14.02
N PRO A 102 -12.89 36.53 13.30
CA PRO A 102 -14.16 36.67 12.58
C PRO A 102 -14.14 36.04 11.18
N ILE A 103 -15.25 35.39 10.80
CA ILE A 103 -15.49 34.82 9.47
C ILE A 103 -16.20 35.86 8.58
N PRO A 104 -15.77 36.08 7.32
CA PRO A 104 -16.43 36.99 6.36
C PRO A 104 -17.67 36.36 5.68
N PRO A 105 -18.62 37.20 5.18
CA PRO A 105 -19.93 36.77 4.67
C PRO A 105 -19.91 36.14 3.26
N PRO A 106 -20.94 35.33 2.91
CA PRO A 106 -20.99 34.57 1.66
C PRO A 106 -21.32 35.44 0.45
N ALA A 107 -20.54 35.27 -0.62
CA ALA A 107 -20.78 35.87 -1.93
C ALA A 107 -21.77 35.02 -2.75
N ARG A 108 -22.67 35.76 -3.42
CA ARG A 108 -23.69 35.34 -4.39
C ARG A 108 -23.22 34.25 -5.37
N GLU A 109 -24.05 33.21 -5.49
CA GLU A 109 -24.12 32.37 -6.68
C GLU A 109 -24.76 33.17 -7.83
N THR A 110 -24.02 33.32 -8.93
CA THR A 110 -24.57 33.68 -10.24
C THR A 110 -24.89 32.40 -11.03
N PRO A 111 -25.94 32.41 -11.87
CA PRO A 111 -26.49 31.20 -12.48
C PRO A 111 -25.66 30.72 -13.67
N PHE A 112 -25.48 29.41 -13.78
CA PHE A 112 -25.07 28.75 -15.01
C PHE A 112 -26.16 28.88 -16.09
N ALA A 113 -25.71 29.25 -17.28
CA ALA A 113 -26.47 29.30 -18.52
C ALA A 113 -27.01 27.91 -18.93
N PRO A 114 -28.08 27.86 -19.75
CA PRO A 114 -28.84 26.65 -19.99
C PRO A 114 -28.23 25.76 -21.08
N VAL A 115 -28.46 24.45 -20.92
CA VAL A 115 -28.35 23.45 -21.99
C VAL A 115 -29.41 23.76 -23.05
N THR A 116 -28.96 23.94 -24.28
CA THR A 116 -29.81 24.05 -25.47
C THR A 116 -30.49 22.71 -25.76
N SER A 117 -31.82 22.72 -25.73
CA SER A 117 -32.65 21.71 -26.37
C SER A 117 -32.61 21.92 -27.89
N SER A 118 -32.24 20.88 -28.63
CA SER A 118 -32.61 20.74 -30.04
C SER A 118 -33.71 19.70 -30.12
N GLY A 119 -34.94 20.19 -30.27
CA GLY A 119 -36.14 19.41 -30.55
C GLY A 119 -36.95 20.21 -31.55
N ALA A 120 -37.00 19.71 -32.78
CA ALA A 120 -37.61 20.35 -33.93
C ALA A 120 -39.15 20.31 -33.89
N ALA A 121 -39.73 21.46 -34.25
CA ALA A 121 -40.98 21.70 -35.00
C ALA A 121 -42.37 21.40 -34.36
N PRO A 122 -43.45 22.05 -34.85
CA PRO A 122 -43.56 23.34 -35.55
C PRO A 122 -44.55 24.32 -34.90
N ALA A 123 -44.36 25.57 -35.30
CA ALA A 123 -45.22 26.71 -35.05
C ALA A 123 -46.57 26.55 -35.77
N GLU A 124 -47.65 26.63 -34.99
CA GLU A 124 -48.95 27.12 -35.43
C GLU A 124 -49.67 27.66 -34.20
N ALA A 125 -50.46 28.71 -34.38
CA ALA A 125 -51.18 29.47 -33.36
C ALA A 125 -50.39 30.58 -32.62
N LEU A 126 -49.72 31.44 -33.38
CA LEU A 126 -49.82 32.87 -33.08
C LEU A 126 -51.17 33.37 -33.63
N GLN A 127 -51.92 34.04 -32.74
CA GLN A 127 -53.07 34.91 -33.02
C GLN A 127 -54.46 34.23 -33.09
N SER A 128 -55.21 34.27 -31.98
CA SER A 128 -56.41 35.13 -31.92
C SER A 128 -57.15 35.03 -30.57
N ILE A 129 -57.39 36.22 -30.01
CA ILE A 129 -58.53 36.61 -29.18
C ILE A 129 -58.48 36.24 -27.68
N HIS A 130 -57.98 37.23 -26.93
CA HIS A 130 -58.50 37.72 -25.66
C HIS A 130 -59.92 37.23 -25.30
N GLY A 131 -59.98 36.38 -24.27
CA GLY A 131 -61.13 36.24 -23.39
C GLY A 131 -60.67 36.47 -21.95
N THR A 132 -60.93 37.67 -21.43
CA THR A 132 -60.62 38.08 -20.06
C THR A 132 -61.46 37.29 -19.06
N ARG A 133 -60.90 36.22 -18.46
CA ARG A 133 -61.35 35.75 -17.15
C ARG A 133 -60.31 36.15 -16.11
N LYS A 134 -60.64 37.20 -15.37
CA LYS A 134 -59.92 37.71 -14.20
C LYS A 134 -59.72 36.54 -13.23
N ALA A 135 -58.52 35.95 -13.22
CA ALA A 135 -58.12 35.03 -12.17
C ALA A 135 -57.80 35.88 -10.93
N SER A 136 -58.55 35.63 -9.87
CA SER A 136 -58.42 36.31 -8.58
C SER A 136 -56.98 36.20 -8.04
N PRO A 137 -56.40 37.28 -7.52
CA PRO A 137 -55.11 37.23 -6.84
C PRO A 137 -55.34 36.74 -5.41
N LEU A 138 -55.44 35.44 -5.19
CA LEU A 138 -55.41 34.81 -3.86
C LEU A 138 -55.28 33.29 -4.06
N ASP A 139 -54.06 32.80 -4.29
CA ASP A 139 -53.72 31.43 -3.90
C ASP A 139 -52.22 31.20 -3.60
N LEU A 140 -51.55 32.25 -3.12
CA LEU A 140 -50.29 32.10 -2.36
C LEU A 140 -50.56 31.54 -0.95
N GLU A 141 -51.82 31.65 -0.49
CA GLU A 141 -52.27 31.17 0.79
C GLU A 141 -52.35 29.63 0.82
N SER A 142 -52.81 28.93 -0.23
CA SER A 142 -52.86 27.46 -0.23
C SER A 142 -51.47 26.79 -0.30
N LEU A 143 -50.48 27.42 -0.95
CA LEU A 143 -49.10 26.93 -1.08
C LEU A 143 -48.24 27.17 0.16
N ILE A 144 -48.48 28.28 0.87
CA ILE A 144 -47.79 28.62 2.14
C ILE A 144 -48.51 27.97 3.33
N ALA A 145 -49.85 27.96 3.34
CA ALA A 145 -50.63 27.38 4.44
C ALA A 145 -50.64 25.84 4.42
N GLY A 146 -50.70 25.19 3.25
CA GLY A 146 -50.89 23.73 3.19
C GLY A 146 -49.64 22.89 3.43
N ARG A 147 -48.46 23.37 3.03
CA ARG A 147 -47.21 22.58 3.09
C ARG A 147 -46.24 23.02 4.16
N TRP A 148 -46.12 24.33 4.42
CA TRP A 148 -45.20 24.83 5.44
C TRP A 148 -45.77 24.67 6.85
N PHE A 149 -47.03 25.06 7.11
CA PHE A 149 -47.63 24.86 8.43
C PHE A 149 -47.80 23.38 8.78
N ASN A 150 -48.09 22.50 7.82
CA ASN A 150 -48.15 21.06 8.08
C ASN A 150 -46.76 20.50 8.46
N ARG A 151 -45.70 20.87 7.74
CA ARG A 151 -44.32 20.45 8.09
C ARG A 151 -43.85 21.04 9.41
N ILE A 152 -44.09 22.33 9.63
CA ILE A 152 -43.76 23.01 10.90
C ILE A 152 -44.56 22.38 12.05
N GLY A 153 -45.84 22.08 11.84
CA GLY A 153 -46.70 21.40 12.80
C GLY A 153 -46.21 19.99 13.12
N ILE A 154 -45.83 19.19 12.11
CA ILE A 154 -45.23 17.86 12.32
C ILE A 154 -43.92 17.99 13.10
N VAL A 155 -43.04 18.93 12.74
CA VAL A 155 -41.77 19.14 13.45
C VAL A 155 -42.02 19.59 14.90
N ALA A 156 -42.92 20.55 15.12
CA ALA A 156 -43.29 21.02 16.45
C ALA A 156 -43.91 19.90 17.30
N LEU A 157 -44.78 19.07 16.71
CA LEU A 157 -45.37 17.90 17.37
C LEU A 157 -44.30 16.85 17.69
N LEU A 158 -43.38 16.55 16.77
CA LEU A 158 -42.27 15.64 17.02
C LEU A 158 -41.37 16.13 18.15
N ILE A 159 -41.08 17.44 18.20
CA ILE A 159 -40.33 18.06 19.29
C ILE A 159 -41.13 17.93 20.60
N ALA A 160 -42.41 18.28 20.61
CA ALA A 160 -43.26 18.20 21.79
C ALA A 160 -43.36 16.76 22.32
N VAL A 161 -43.57 15.78 21.45
CA VAL A 161 -43.60 14.35 21.80
C VAL A 161 -42.24 13.89 22.34
N SER A 162 -41.13 14.34 21.75
CA SER A 162 -39.78 14.02 22.23
C SER A 162 -39.51 14.61 23.62
N TYR A 163 -39.91 15.86 23.86
CA TYR A 163 -39.81 16.50 25.17
C TYR A 163 -40.73 15.86 26.20
N PHE A 164 -41.95 15.50 25.82
CA PHE A 164 -42.90 14.80 26.68
C PHE A 164 -42.37 13.42 27.08
N LEU A 165 -41.86 12.64 26.12
CA LEU A 165 -41.23 11.36 26.38
C LEU A 165 -40.03 11.52 27.32
N LYS A 166 -39.17 12.50 27.07
CA LYS A 166 -38.05 12.83 27.97
C LYS A 166 -38.55 13.18 29.37
N PHE A 167 -39.54 14.05 29.50
CA PHE A 167 -40.12 14.43 30.79
C PHE A 167 -40.74 13.23 31.52
N ALA A 168 -41.47 12.36 30.81
CA ALA A 168 -42.01 11.13 31.36
C ALA A 168 -40.91 10.16 31.80
N PHE A 169 -39.78 10.15 31.09
CA PHE A 169 -38.60 9.34 31.43
C PHE A 169 -37.83 9.90 32.63
N ASP A 170 -37.64 11.21 32.69
CA ASP A 170 -36.94 11.89 33.78
C ASP A 170 -37.73 11.78 35.10
N ASN A 171 -39.06 11.78 35.02
CA ASN A 171 -39.95 11.61 36.17
C ASN A 171 -40.34 10.14 36.46
N ASN A 172 -39.72 9.16 35.77
CA ASN A 172 -39.99 7.73 35.94
C ASN A 172 -41.47 7.30 35.78
N TRP A 173 -42.28 8.05 35.02
CA TRP A 173 -43.67 7.68 34.72
C TRP A 173 -43.75 6.36 33.94
N ILE A 174 -42.76 6.12 33.08
CA ILE A 174 -42.54 4.84 32.42
C ILE A 174 -41.22 4.28 32.96
N GLY A 175 -41.30 3.19 33.71
CA GLY A 175 -40.14 2.48 34.24
C GLY A 175 -39.22 1.98 33.13
N GLN A 176 -37.96 1.70 33.47
CA GLN A 176 -36.93 1.27 32.51
C GLN A 176 -37.34 0.04 31.68
N SER A 177 -37.97 -0.95 32.32
CA SER A 177 -38.55 -2.12 31.65
C SER A 177 -39.67 -1.76 30.68
N GLY A 178 -40.53 -0.81 31.03
CA GLY A 178 -41.60 -0.31 30.16
C GLY A 178 -41.05 0.37 28.91
N ARG A 179 -39.98 1.16 29.02
CA ARG A 179 -39.34 1.84 27.86
C ARG A 179 -38.80 0.82 26.85
N VAL A 180 -38.10 -0.20 27.35
CA VAL A 180 -37.57 -1.28 26.51
C VAL A 180 -38.69 -2.12 25.91
N ALA A 181 -39.73 -2.45 26.68
CA ALA A 181 -40.88 -3.19 26.19
C ALA A 181 -41.62 -2.45 25.06
N ILE A 182 -41.84 -1.15 25.20
CA ILE A 182 -42.46 -0.32 24.16
C ILE A 182 -41.60 -0.33 22.88
N GLY A 183 -40.28 -0.17 23.01
CA GLY A 183 -39.37 -0.22 21.88
C GLY A 183 -39.39 -1.59 21.16
N VAL A 184 -39.37 -2.68 21.93
CA VAL A 184 -39.48 -4.04 21.37
C VAL A 184 -40.81 -4.25 20.66
N LEU A 185 -41.92 -3.82 21.27
CA LEU A 185 -43.25 -3.92 20.68
C LEU A 185 -43.35 -3.11 19.39
N LEU A 186 -42.90 -1.85 19.38
CA LEU A 186 -42.91 -1.00 18.19
C LEU A 186 -42.05 -1.58 17.07
N GLY A 187 -40.83 -2.02 17.39
CA GLY A 187 -39.94 -2.65 16.42
C GLY A 187 -40.52 -3.95 15.83
N ALA A 188 -41.17 -4.76 16.67
CA ALA A 188 -41.86 -5.98 16.21
C ALA A 188 -43.08 -5.65 15.34
N LEU A 189 -43.88 -4.63 15.68
CA LEU A 189 -45.06 -4.18 14.92
C LEU A 189 -44.69 -3.58 13.55
N MET A 190 -43.48 -3.05 13.39
CA MET A 190 -43.00 -2.59 12.09
C MET A 190 -42.86 -3.70 11.06
N LEU A 191 -42.64 -4.96 11.46
CA LEU A 191 -42.53 -6.09 10.53
C LEU A 191 -43.85 -6.47 9.82
N PRO A 192 -44.98 -6.67 10.53
CA PRO A 192 -46.27 -6.86 9.88
C PRO A 192 -46.74 -5.60 9.16
N TRP A 193 -46.41 -4.40 9.66
CA TRP A 193 -46.73 -3.16 8.94
C TRP A 193 -45.97 -3.06 7.61
N SER A 194 -44.68 -3.40 7.63
CA SER A 194 -43.85 -3.56 6.45
C SER A 194 -44.44 -4.61 5.50
N GLN A 195 -44.96 -5.73 6.00
CA GLN A 195 -45.62 -6.76 5.18
C GLN A 195 -46.89 -6.24 4.51
N TRP A 196 -47.71 -5.49 5.23
CA TRP A 196 -48.92 -4.87 4.69
C TRP A 196 -48.58 -3.87 3.57
N LEU A 197 -47.55 -3.04 3.76
CA LEU A 197 -47.06 -2.10 2.73
C LEU A 197 -46.55 -2.82 1.48
N LEU A 198 -45.89 -3.96 1.66
CA LEU A 198 -45.44 -4.80 0.56
C LEU A 198 -46.64 -5.32 -0.26
N GLY A 199 -47.70 -5.77 0.42
CA GLY A 199 -48.96 -6.19 -0.23
C GLY A 199 -49.70 -5.06 -0.96
N LYS A 200 -49.40 -3.80 -0.66
CA LYS A 200 -49.90 -2.61 -1.37
C LYS A 200 -48.99 -2.14 -2.52
N GLY A 201 -47.87 -2.81 -2.76
CA GLY A 201 -46.93 -2.49 -3.85
C GLY A 201 -45.82 -1.51 -3.48
N TYR A 202 -45.73 -1.03 -2.24
CA TYR A 202 -44.70 -0.09 -1.79
C TYR A 202 -43.41 -0.82 -1.38
N THR A 203 -42.73 -1.48 -2.33
CA THR A 203 -41.57 -2.35 -2.06
C THR A 203 -40.42 -1.64 -1.33
N TYR A 204 -39.91 -0.53 -1.88
CA TYR A 204 -38.78 0.20 -1.29
C TYR A 204 -39.10 0.74 0.10
N PHE A 205 -40.30 1.30 0.27
CA PHE A 205 -40.75 1.84 1.56
C PHE A 205 -40.96 0.72 2.59
N SER A 206 -41.53 -0.42 2.17
CA SER A 206 -41.69 -1.61 3.00
C SER A 206 -40.34 -2.12 3.55
N GLU A 207 -39.32 -2.21 2.70
CA GLU A 207 -37.98 -2.65 3.12
C GLU A 207 -37.34 -1.65 4.11
N GLY A 208 -37.54 -0.34 3.89
CA GLY A 208 -37.11 0.70 4.83
C GLY A 208 -37.78 0.56 6.21
N ILE A 209 -39.09 0.29 6.25
CA ILE A 209 -39.81 0.04 7.51
C ILE A 209 -39.34 -1.25 8.19
N ALA A 210 -39.03 -2.30 7.43
CA ALA A 210 -38.47 -3.54 7.99
C ALA A 210 -37.12 -3.28 8.68
N ALA A 211 -36.24 -2.53 8.02
CA ALA A 211 -34.93 -2.17 8.56
C ALA A 211 -35.05 -1.23 9.77
N LEU A 212 -36.00 -0.31 9.76
CA LEU A 212 -36.30 0.54 10.91
C LEU A 212 -36.82 -0.31 12.10
N GLY A 213 -37.63 -1.34 11.82
CA GLY A 213 -38.05 -2.32 12.83
C GLY A 213 -36.86 -3.05 13.44
N GLU A 214 -35.95 -3.57 12.62
CA GLU A 214 -34.71 -4.22 13.06
C GLU A 214 -33.84 -3.29 13.91
N ALA A 215 -33.58 -2.06 13.45
CA ALA A 215 -32.81 -1.07 14.18
C ALA A 215 -33.46 -0.73 15.54
N THR A 216 -34.78 -0.58 15.57
CA THR A 216 -35.54 -0.30 16.80
C THR A 216 -35.43 -1.46 17.80
N LEU A 217 -35.55 -2.70 17.32
CA LEU A 217 -35.35 -3.90 18.13
C LEU A 217 -33.93 -3.96 18.71
N PHE A 218 -32.92 -3.72 17.87
CA PHE A 218 -31.51 -3.68 18.26
C PHE A 218 -31.26 -2.64 19.36
N LEU A 219 -31.71 -1.40 19.16
CA LEU A 219 -31.54 -0.32 20.13
C LEU A 219 -32.28 -0.62 21.44
N SER A 220 -33.46 -1.23 21.38
CA SER A 220 -34.23 -1.61 22.57
C SER A 220 -33.52 -2.71 23.36
N VAL A 221 -33.00 -3.72 22.67
CA VAL A 221 -32.24 -4.81 23.31
C VAL A 221 -30.93 -4.28 23.90
N TRP A 222 -30.19 -3.47 23.14
CA TRP A 222 -28.98 -2.81 23.60
C TRP A 222 -29.24 -1.92 24.82
N ALA A 223 -30.29 -1.09 24.79
CA ALA A 223 -30.63 -0.24 25.92
C ALA A 223 -31.00 -1.08 27.15
N GLY A 224 -31.72 -2.18 26.96
CA GLY A 224 -32.06 -3.12 28.02
C GLY A 224 -30.84 -3.75 28.69
N CYS A 225 -29.90 -4.29 27.91
CA CYS A 225 -28.73 -4.94 28.50
C CYS A 225 -27.62 -3.98 28.93
N GLN A 226 -27.34 -2.92 28.15
CA GLN A 226 -26.15 -2.08 28.35
C GLN A 226 -26.43 -0.75 29.05
N TYR A 227 -27.55 -0.10 28.76
CA TYR A 227 -27.85 1.22 29.32
C TYR A 227 -28.61 1.11 30.65
N TYR A 228 -29.64 0.26 30.70
CA TYR A 228 -30.48 0.05 31.88
C TYR A 228 -30.10 -1.18 32.72
N ALA A 229 -29.24 -2.07 32.20
CA ALA A 229 -28.82 -3.30 32.88
C ALA A 229 -29.98 -4.18 33.39
N LEU A 230 -31.08 -4.25 32.63
CA LEU A 230 -32.29 -5.01 32.98
C LEU A 230 -32.08 -6.52 32.94
N TYR A 231 -31.17 -6.98 32.08
CA TYR A 231 -30.79 -8.38 31.93
C TYR A 231 -29.32 -8.48 31.53
N SER A 232 -28.75 -9.69 31.63
CA SER A 232 -27.33 -9.89 31.35
C SER A 232 -26.98 -9.58 29.90
N ARG A 233 -25.74 -9.20 29.69
CA ARG A 233 -25.22 -8.89 28.36
C ARG A 233 -25.25 -10.08 27.41
N ASP A 234 -25.07 -11.30 27.94
CA ASP A 234 -25.15 -12.53 27.17
C ASP A 234 -26.56 -12.75 26.63
N VAL A 235 -27.59 -12.45 27.43
CA VAL A 235 -29.00 -12.48 26.99
C VAL A 235 -29.24 -11.45 25.89
N GLY A 236 -28.71 -10.24 26.04
CA GLY A 236 -28.78 -9.21 24.99
C GLY A 236 -28.09 -9.62 23.69
N PHE A 237 -26.90 -10.22 23.79
CA PHE A 237 -26.15 -10.74 22.65
C PHE A 237 -26.94 -11.83 21.91
N VAL A 238 -27.46 -12.82 22.62
CA VAL A 238 -28.30 -13.89 22.04
C VAL A 238 -29.58 -13.33 21.41
N ALA A 239 -30.22 -12.35 22.05
CA ALA A 239 -31.41 -11.71 21.50
C ALA A 239 -31.11 -10.97 20.18
N MET A 240 -29.99 -10.27 20.07
CA MET A 240 -29.57 -9.63 18.81
C MET A 240 -29.29 -10.65 17.71
N ILE A 241 -28.67 -11.79 18.04
CA ILE A 241 -28.49 -12.90 17.08
C ILE A 241 -29.85 -13.41 16.58
N ALA A 242 -30.80 -13.62 17.49
CA ALA A 242 -32.14 -14.06 17.13
C ALA A 242 -32.86 -13.05 16.22
N ILE A 243 -32.74 -11.74 16.50
CA ILE A 243 -33.28 -10.68 15.65
C ILE A 243 -32.67 -10.75 14.25
N THR A 244 -31.34 -10.82 14.13
CA THR A 244 -30.65 -10.95 12.84
C THR A 244 -31.10 -12.22 12.08
N ALA A 245 -31.26 -13.35 12.77
CA ALA A 245 -31.72 -14.59 12.15
C ALA A 245 -33.16 -14.49 11.63
N VAL A 246 -34.07 -13.87 12.41
CA VAL A 246 -35.46 -13.61 11.99
C VAL A 246 -35.49 -12.68 10.78
N MET A 247 -34.70 -11.61 10.80
CA MET A 247 -34.63 -10.65 9.70
C MET A 247 -34.02 -11.23 8.43
N ALA A 248 -33.02 -12.11 8.56
CA ALA A 248 -32.51 -12.91 7.45
C ALA A 248 -33.58 -13.85 6.88
N ALA A 249 -34.38 -14.52 7.74
CA ALA A 249 -35.48 -15.36 7.29
C ALA A 249 -36.58 -14.56 6.56
N VAL A 250 -36.92 -13.37 7.06
CA VAL A 250 -37.83 -12.43 6.39
C VAL A 250 -37.26 -12.03 5.03
N ALA A 251 -35.96 -11.73 4.93
CA ALA A 251 -35.32 -11.39 3.68
C ALA A 251 -35.38 -12.52 2.65
N ILE A 252 -35.13 -13.77 3.07
CA ILE A 252 -35.25 -14.96 2.21
C ILE A 252 -36.68 -15.15 1.73
N GLY A 253 -37.67 -15.03 2.63
CA GLY A 253 -39.09 -15.18 2.31
C GLY A 253 -39.63 -14.11 1.37
N ARG A 254 -39.07 -12.89 1.44
CA ARG A 254 -39.42 -11.76 0.56
C ARG A 254 -38.55 -11.66 -0.69
N ASP A 255 -37.59 -12.55 -0.86
CA ASP A 255 -36.58 -12.51 -1.91
C ASP A 255 -35.88 -11.13 -2.05
N SER A 256 -35.63 -10.46 -0.91
CA SER A 256 -35.07 -9.10 -0.90
C SER A 256 -33.63 -9.10 -0.38
N GLN A 257 -32.68 -8.88 -1.31
CA GLN A 257 -31.28 -8.70 -0.98
C GLN A 257 -31.04 -7.48 -0.07
N ARG A 258 -31.84 -6.42 -0.20
CA ARG A 258 -31.67 -5.19 0.58
C ARG A 258 -31.95 -5.43 2.07
N ILE A 259 -33.01 -6.16 2.40
CA ILE A 259 -33.30 -6.57 3.79
C ILE A 259 -32.17 -7.47 4.32
N ALA A 260 -31.68 -8.42 3.52
CA ALA A 260 -30.60 -9.30 3.94
C ALA A 260 -29.30 -8.53 4.23
N VAL A 261 -28.97 -7.54 3.41
CA VAL A 261 -27.81 -6.66 3.63
C VAL A 261 -27.98 -5.84 4.91
N LEU A 262 -29.16 -5.24 5.13
CA LEU A 262 -29.44 -4.46 6.34
C LEU A 262 -29.36 -5.34 7.59
N SER A 263 -29.84 -6.57 7.51
CA SER A 263 -29.74 -7.51 8.62
C SER A 263 -28.32 -8.00 8.89
N LEU A 264 -27.54 -8.24 7.83
CA LEU A 264 -26.12 -8.53 7.97
C LEU A 264 -25.36 -7.38 8.62
N LEU A 265 -25.68 -6.12 8.28
CA LEU A 265 -25.11 -4.94 8.94
C LEU A 265 -25.53 -4.87 10.41
N GLY A 266 -26.79 -5.17 10.73
CA GLY A 266 -27.26 -5.33 12.10
C GLY A 266 -26.46 -6.36 12.88
N GLY A 267 -26.29 -7.57 12.33
CA GLY A 267 -25.45 -8.60 12.93
C GLY A 267 -24.00 -8.14 13.10
N LEU A 268 -23.41 -7.51 12.09
CA LEU A 268 -22.07 -6.94 12.19
C LEU A 268 -21.97 -5.83 13.26
N LEU A 269 -23.06 -5.19 13.69
CA LEU A 269 -23.06 -4.24 14.81
C LEU A 269 -23.18 -4.93 16.19
N THR A 270 -23.66 -6.17 16.26
CA THR A 270 -23.91 -6.88 17.52
C THR A 270 -22.69 -6.92 18.44
N PRO A 271 -21.47 -7.30 17.99
CA PRO A 271 -20.32 -7.37 18.89
C PRO A 271 -19.90 -6.01 19.45
N VAL A 272 -20.03 -4.93 18.68
CA VAL A 272 -19.75 -3.57 19.15
C VAL A 272 -20.77 -3.14 20.20
N LEU A 273 -22.05 -3.37 19.95
CA LEU A 273 -23.13 -3.02 20.88
C LEU A 273 -23.08 -3.84 22.17
N ALA A 274 -22.69 -5.11 22.08
CA ALA A 274 -22.54 -6.02 23.22
C ALA A 274 -21.09 -6.07 23.75
N SER A 275 -20.19 -5.16 23.35
CA SER A 275 -18.77 -5.26 23.71
C SER A 275 -18.53 -5.03 25.20
N SER A 276 -17.67 -5.87 25.81
CA SER A 276 -17.16 -5.71 27.17
C SER A 276 -15.86 -4.95 27.31
N GLY A 277 -15.25 -4.60 26.18
CA GLY A 277 -13.89 -4.05 26.17
C GLY A 277 -12.85 -5.04 26.68
N LYS A 278 -13.23 -6.31 26.95
CA LYS A 278 -12.31 -7.37 27.33
C LYS A 278 -12.00 -8.23 26.12
N ASP A 279 -10.81 -8.83 26.12
CA ASP A 279 -10.44 -9.82 25.12
C ASP A 279 -11.36 -11.06 25.22
N GLN A 280 -12.18 -11.27 24.19
CA GLN A 280 -13.04 -12.44 24.01
C GLN A 280 -12.89 -13.02 22.60
N GLN A 281 -11.64 -13.19 22.15
CA GLN A 281 -11.30 -13.69 20.81
C GLN A 281 -12.18 -14.84 20.30
N VAL A 282 -12.33 -15.91 21.11
CA VAL A 282 -13.05 -17.13 20.69
C VAL A 282 -14.53 -16.83 20.42
N VAL A 283 -15.17 -16.04 21.27
CA VAL A 283 -16.59 -15.70 21.11
C VAL A 283 -16.79 -14.83 19.88
N LEU A 284 -15.98 -13.77 19.74
CA LEU A 284 -16.06 -12.85 18.60
C LEU A 284 -15.82 -13.58 17.28
N PHE A 285 -14.76 -14.36 17.17
CA PHE A 285 -14.40 -14.99 15.90
C PHE A 285 -15.33 -16.15 15.54
N THR A 286 -15.82 -16.91 16.53
CA THR A 286 -16.85 -17.93 16.29
C THR A 286 -18.15 -17.29 15.80
N TYR A 287 -18.55 -16.18 16.42
CA TYR A 287 -19.71 -15.41 15.98
C TYR A 287 -19.59 -14.94 14.52
N LEU A 288 -18.43 -14.37 14.14
CA LEU A 288 -18.18 -13.92 12.77
C LEU A 288 -18.19 -15.07 11.75
N ILE A 289 -17.69 -16.25 12.11
CA ILE A 289 -17.78 -17.46 11.26
C ILE A 289 -19.25 -17.84 11.04
N LEU A 290 -20.07 -17.84 12.10
CA LEU A 290 -21.49 -18.18 11.99
C LEU A 290 -22.25 -17.16 11.15
N LEU A 291 -22.02 -15.86 11.39
CA LEU A 291 -22.67 -14.78 10.65
C LEU A 291 -22.24 -14.78 9.17
N GLY A 292 -20.93 -14.87 8.91
CA GLY A 292 -20.37 -14.95 7.56
C GLY A 292 -20.81 -16.22 6.82
N GLY A 293 -20.80 -17.37 7.49
CA GLY A 293 -21.29 -18.63 6.94
C GLY A 293 -22.77 -18.57 6.58
N GLY A 294 -23.61 -18.02 7.45
CA GLY A 294 -25.02 -17.75 7.16
C GLY A 294 -25.19 -16.87 5.92
N ALA A 295 -24.47 -15.75 5.84
CA ALA A 295 -24.50 -14.85 4.69
C ALA A 295 -24.06 -15.53 3.39
N LEU A 296 -23.01 -16.37 3.43
CA LEU A 296 -22.54 -17.12 2.27
C LEU A 296 -23.52 -18.21 1.83
N VAL A 297 -24.15 -18.92 2.76
CA VAL A 297 -25.20 -19.91 2.44
C VAL A 297 -26.36 -19.23 1.71
N ILE A 298 -26.82 -18.08 2.20
CA ILE A 298 -27.87 -17.30 1.55
C ILE A 298 -27.41 -16.82 0.17
N ALA A 299 -26.21 -16.24 0.08
CA ALA A 299 -25.63 -15.76 -1.18
C ALA A 299 -25.51 -16.88 -2.23
N SER A 300 -25.21 -18.11 -1.81
CA SER A 300 -25.07 -19.26 -2.70
C SER A 300 -26.39 -19.79 -3.26
N LYS A 301 -27.50 -19.57 -2.55
CA LYS A 301 -28.84 -20.04 -2.95
C LYS A 301 -29.62 -18.99 -3.73
N LYS A 302 -29.34 -17.71 -3.49
CA LYS A 302 -30.08 -16.56 -4.04
C LYS A 302 -29.30 -15.74 -5.07
N ASP A 303 -28.03 -16.07 -5.31
CA ASP A 303 -27.10 -15.31 -6.18
C ASP A 303 -26.97 -13.81 -5.81
N TRP A 304 -27.20 -13.49 -4.54
CA TRP A 304 -27.09 -12.13 -4.00
C TRP A 304 -25.63 -11.72 -3.83
N LYS A 305 -25.17 -10.86 -4.75
CA LYS A 305 -23.74 -10.54 -4.93
C LYS A 305 -23.08 -9.76 -3.77
N TRP A 306 -23.85 -9.02 -2.97
CA TRP A 306 -23.30 -8.10 -1.96
C TRP A 306 -23.16 -8.71 -0.56
N LEU A 307 -23.77 -9.86 -0.27
CA LEU A 307 -23.70 -10.46 1.06
C LEU A 307 -22.28 -10.93 1.43
N ALA A 308 -21.61 -11.65 0.53
CA ALA A 308 -20.27 -12.17 0.79
C ALA A 308 -19.22 -11.05 0.95
N PRO A 309 -19.15 -10.02 0.08
CA PRO A 309 -18.22 -8.90 0.27
C PRO A 309 -18.44 -8.13 1.57
N ILE A 310 -19.68 -7.83 1.94
CA ILE A 310 -19.98 -7.09 3.17
C ILE A 310 -19.59 -7.92 4.41
N ALA A 311 -19.91 -9.21 4.42
CA ALA A 311 -19.50 -10.10 5.51
C ALA A 311 -17.97 -10.20 5.61
N PHE A 312 -17.28 -10.30 4.46
CA PHE A 312 -15.81 -10.33 4.40
C PHE A 312 -15.19 -9.06 4.99
N VAL A 313 -15.62 -7.88 4.52
CA VAL A 313 -15.12 -6.59 5.01
C VAL A 313 -15.38 -6.44 6.51
N GLY A 314 -16.58 -6.77 6.97
CA GLY A 314 -16.90 -6.76 8.40
C GLY A 314 -15.96 -7.67 9.20
N THR A 315 -15.72 -8.89 8.73
CA THR A 315 -14.78 -9.82 9.38
C THR A 315 -13.35 -9.27 9.40
N GLN A 316 -12.88 -8.64 8.32
CA GLN A 316 -11.56 -8.01 8.28
C GLN A 316 -11.45 -6.86 9.29
N ILE A 317 -12.45 -5.98 9.37
CA ILE A 317 -12.49 -4.87 10.34
C ILE A 317 -12.38 -5.40 11.77
N TYR A 318 -13.16 -6.42 12.11
CA TYR A 318 -13.12 -7.01 13.44
C TYR A 318 -11.83 -7.77 13.74
N PHE A 319 -11.28 -8.52 12.77
CA PHE A 319 -10.03 -9.24 12.96
C PHE A 319 -8.88 -8.27 13.24
N TRP A 320 -8.73 -7.22 12.43
CA TRP A 320 -7.66 -6.24 12.59
C TRP A 320 -7.87 -5.32 13.79
N GLY A 321 -9.11 -4.93 14.08
CA GLY A 321 -9.44 -4.16 15.28
C GLY A 321 -9.17 -4.94 16.57
N TRP A 322 -9.51 -6.24 16.60
CA TRP A 322 -9.13 -7.11 17.71
C TRP A 322 -7.61 -7.27 17.81
N TYR A 323 -6.93 -7.49 16.68
CA TYR A 323 -5.48 -7.64 16.64
C TYR A 323 -4.77 -6.39 17.19
N SER A 324 -5.17 -5.19 16.77
CA SER A 324 -4.51 -3.96 17.21
C SER A 324 -4.69 -3.68 18.70
N GLU A 325 -5.85 -4.03 19.27
CA GLU A 325 -6.20 -3.71 20.64
C GLU A 325 -5.73 -4.78 21.64
N PHE A 326 -5.86 -6.06 21.29
CA PHE A 326 -5.72 -7.17 22.24
C PHE A 326 -4.56 -8.13 21.93
N PHE A 327 -3.99 -8.12 20.72
CA PHE A 327 -2.92 -9.05 20.38
C PHE A 327 -1.55 -8.52 20.85
N HIS A 328 -1.03 -9.13 21.90
CA HIS A 328 0.31 -8.89 22.45
C HIS A 328 1.18 -10.16 22.41
N SER A 329 2.48 -10.04 22.70
CA SER A 329 3.45 -11.15 22.61
C SER A 329 3.12 -12.39 23.45
N THR A 330 2.25 -12.27 24.46
CA THR A 330 1.77 -13.40 25.30
C THR A 330 0.48 -14.05 24.78
N SER A 331 -0.08 -13.56 23.67
CA SER A 331 -1.34 -14.04 23.11
C SER A 331 -1.14 -15.39 22.41
N PRO A 332 -2.18 -16.25 22.37
CA PRO A 332 -2.09 -17.56 21.74
C PRO A 332 -2.03 -17.44 20.21
N LEU A 333 -0.83 -17.31 19.65
CA LEU A 333 -0.56 -17.20 18.20
C LEU A 333 -1.27 -18.28 17.40
N GLU A 334 -1.15 -19.54 17.81
CA GLU A 334 -1.75 -20.70 17.12
C GLU A 334 -3.27 -20.55 16.96
N ARG A 335 -3.95 -20.05 17.99
CA ARG A 335 -5.39 -19.83 17.98
C ARG A 335 -5.77 -18.72 16.99
N THR A 336 -5.00 -17.64 16.96
CA THR A 336 -5.22 -16.53 16.01
C THR A 336 -5.01 -16.98 14.56
N VAL A 337 -3.94 -17.76 14.31
CA VAL A 337 -3.66 -18.35 12.99
C VAL A 337 -4.76 -19.31 12.59
N LEU A 338 -5.27 -20.14 13.52
CA LEU A 338 -6.40 -21.03 13.26
C LEU A 338 -7.63 -20.25 12.79
N PHE A 339 -8.05 -19.21 13.51
CA PHE A 339 -9.20 -18.39 13.11
C PHE A 339 -8.98 -17.64 11.80
N ALA A 340 -7.78 -17.07 11.58
CA ALA A 340 -7.43 -16.45 10.30
C ALA A 340 -7.56 -17.45 9.13
N THR A 341 -7.14 -18.69 9.36
CA THR A 341 -7.25 -19.78 8.38
C THR A 341 -8.72 -20.16 8.14
N LEU A 342 -9.53 -20.24 9.20
CA LEU A 342 -10.96 -20.52 9.07
C LEU A 342 -11.69 -19.41 8.29
N PHE A 343 -11.37 -18.14 8.52
CA PHE A 343 -11.91 -17.03 7.73
C PHE A 343 -11.48 -17.10 6.26
N TYR A 344 -10.20 -17.38 6.01
CA TYR A 344 -9.69 -17.57 4.65
C TYR A 344 -10.44 -18.69 3.92
N LEU A 345 -10.62 -19.85 4.56
CA LEU A 345 -11.36 -20.97 4.00
C LEU A 345 -12.83 -20.60 3.76
N LEU A 346 -13.49 -19.99 4.74
CA LEU A 346 -14.89 -19.55 4.66
C LEU A 346 -15.14 -18.70 3.41
N TYR A 347 -14.34 -17.66 3.20
CA TYR A 347 -14.51 -16.75 2.06
C TYR A 347 -13.95 -17.29 0.73
N SER A 348 -13.27 -18.43 0.75
CA SER A 348 -12.84 -19.15 -0.46
C SER A 348 -13.91 -20.09 -1.01
N VAL A 349 -14.85 -20.57 -0.16
CA VAL A 349 -15.85 -21.57 -0.56
C VAL A 349 -16.69 -21.11 -1.75
N LEU A 350 -17.26 -19.90 -1.70
CA LEU A 350 -18.23 -19.46 -2.70
C LEU A 350 -17.61 -19.25 -4.10
N PRO A 351 -16.46 -18.54 -4.26
CA PRO A 351 -15.81 -18.42 -5.56
C PRO A 351 -15.35 -19.78 -6.12
N ILE A 352 -14.82 -20.68 -5.28
CA ILE A 352 -14.41 -22.02 -5.70
C ILE A 352 -15.63 -22.84 -6.16
N ALA A 353 -16.72 -22.83 -5.39
CA ALA A 353 -17.93 -23.56 -5.72
C ALA A 353 -18.55 -23.09 -7.06
N LYS A 354 -18.59 -21.78 -7.30
CA LYS A 354 -19.03 -21.21 -8.59
C LYS A 354 -18.12 -21.64 -9.74
N ALA A 355 -16.80 -21.55 -9.54
CA ALA A 355 -15.82 -21.93 -10.55
C ALA A 355 -15.88 -23.43 -10.89
N LEU A 356 -16.08 -24.31 -9.91
CA LEU A 356 -16.28 -25.75 -10.11
C LEU A 356 -17.56 -26.08 -10.88
N ARG A 357 -18.62 -25.29 -10.71
CA ARG A 357 -19.86 -25.39 -11.52
C ARG A 357 -19.72 -24.84 -12.94
N GLY A 358 -18.54 -24.32 -13.30
CA GLY A 358 -18.30 -23.73 -14.63
C GLY A 358 -18.96 -22.36 -14.84
N VAL A 359 -19.45 -21.72 -13.78
CA VAL A 359 -20.04 -20.38 -13.85
C VAL A 359 -18.96 -19.35 -14.18
N SER A 360 -19.28 -18.38 -15.03
CA SER A 360 -18.36 -17.31 -15.38
C SER A 360 -17.93 -16.51 -14.15
N THR A 361 -16.64 -16.22 -14.04
CA THR A 361 -16.09 -15.45 -12.92
C THR A 361 -16.39 -13.97 -13.10
N GLY A 362 -17.29 -13.42 -12.29
CA GLY A 362 -17.59 -11.99 -12.29
C GLY A 362 -16.53 -11.15 -11.58
N GLU A 363 -16.55 -9.84 -11.77
CA GLU A 363 -15.58 -8.90 -11.16
C GLU A 363 -15.51 -9.03 -9.63
N LEU A 364 -16.67 -9.15 -8.96
CA LEU A 364 -16.73 -9.35 -7.51
C LEU A 364 -16.13 -10.67 -7.06
N ASP A 365 -16.27 -11.75 -7.85
CA ASP A 365 -15.66 -13.04 -7.54
C ASP A 365 -14.13 -12.97 -7.68
N VAL A 366 -13.63 -12.27 -8.71
CA VAL A 366 -12.19 -11.99 -8.88
C VAL A 366 -11.65 -11.17 -7.69
N ALA A 367 -12.34 -10.09 -7.33
CA ALA A 367 -11.96 -9.25 -6.19
C ALA A 367 -11.91 -10.05 -4.89
N MET A 368 -12.91 -10.90 -4.63
CA MET A 368 -12.96 -11.76 -3.45
C MET A 368 -11.80 -12.77 -3.41
N ILE A 369 -11.49 -13.44 -4.53
CA ILE A 369 -10.36 -14.39 -4.61
C ILE A 369 -9.04 -13.69 -4.27
N LEU A 370 -8.79 -12.52 -4.87
CA LEU A 370 -7.55 -11.77 -4.69
C LEU A 370 -7.46 -11.13 -3.29
N LEU A 371 -8.50 -10.45 -2.83
CA LEU A 371 -8.51 -9.76 -1.53
C LEU A 371 -8.46 -10.75 -0.37
N ASN A 372 -9.16 -11.88 -0.44
CA ASN A 372 -9.11 -12.90 0.61
C ASN A 372 -7.71 -13.52 0.71
N SER A 373 -7.11 -13.85 -0.43
CA SER A 373 -5.74 -14.37 -0.53
C SER A 373 -4.70 -13.39 0.01
N PHE A 374 -4.82 -12.11 -0.38
CA PHE A 374 -3.95 -11.04 0.09
C PHE A 374 -4.09 -10.82 1.61
N ALA A 375 -5.32 -10.67 2.10
CA ALA A 375 -5.60 -10.43 3.51
C ALA A 375 -5.06 -11.56 4.40
N TYR A 376 -5.25 -12.82 4.00
CA TYR A 376 -4.72 -13.96 4.74
C TYR A 376 -3.18 -14.00 4.73
N SER A 377 -2.56 -13.69 3.58
CA SER A 377 -1.10 -13.64 3.47
C SER A 377 -0.49 -12.56 4.36
N VAL A 378 -1.11 -11.38 4.40
CA VAL A 378 -0.72 -10.28 5.28
C VAL A 378 -0.91 -10.67 6.75
N ALA A 379 -2.03 -11.31 7.10
CA ALA A 379 -2.27 -11.81 8.45
C ALA A 379 -1.19 -12.80 8.90
N LEU A 380 -0.90 -13.81 8.08
CA LEU A 380 0.16 -14.79 8.37
C LEU A 380 1.54 -14.11 8.50
N PHE A 381 1.87 -13.20 7.58
CA PHE A 381 3.14 -12.49 7.63
C PHE A 381 3.26 -11.65 8.91
N ILE A 382 2.26 -10.84 9.25
CA ILE A 382 2.28 -9.98 10.45
C ILE A 382 2.32 -10.81 11.74
N LEU A 383 1.58 -11.91 11.80
CA LEU A 383 1.49 -12.75 13.00
C LEU A 383 2.77 -13.55 13.27
N MET A 384 3.45 -14.01 12.22
CA MET A 384 4.49 -15.04 12.34
C MET A 384 5.89 -14.51 12.00
N TRP A 385 6.02 -13.45 11.20
CA TRP A 385 7.32 -12.85 10.91
C TRP A 385 7.73 -11.89 12.04
N PRO A 386 8.99 -11.89 12.52
CA PRO A 386 10.12 -12.71 12.07
C PRO A 386 10.35 -13.99 12.88
N ASN A 387 9.54 -14.26 13.90
CA ASN A 387 9.83 -15.28 14.93
C ASN A 387 9.58 -16.73 14.45
N ASP A 388 8.53 -16.96 13.67
CA ASP A 388 8.02 -18.28 13.27
C ASP A 388 8.16 -18.52 11.76
N LYS A 389 9.34 -18.22 11.19
CA LYS A 389 9.59 -18.33 9.73
C LYS A 389 9.31 -19.73 9.16
N TRP A 390 9.63 -20.80 9.89
CA TRP A 390 9.46 -22.19 9.41
C TRP A 390 7.97 -22.56 9.19
N PRO A 391 7.10 -22.48 10.22
CA PRO A 391 5.67 -22.68 10.02
C PRO A 391 5.06 -21.74 8.97
N LEU A 392 5.51 -20.48 8.93
CA LEU A 392 5.06 -19.50 7.93
C LEU A 392 5.41 -19.96 6.49
N THR A 393 6.64 -20.39 6.23
CA THR A 393 7.04 -20.92 4.92
C THR A 393 6.22 -22.16 4.55
N LEU A 394 5.99 -23.08 5.49
CA LEU A 394 5.18 -24.28 5.24
C LEU A 394 3.72 -23.93 4.90
N LEU A 395 3.14 -22.93 5.55
CA LEU A 395 1.79 -22.44 5.24
C LEU A 395 1.73 -21.83 3.83
N PHE A 396 2.72 -21.03 3.42
CA PHE A 396 2.77 -20.49 2.06
C PHE A 396 2.95 -21.59 1.00
N LEU A 397 3.75 -22.62 1.28
CA LEU A 397 3.87 -23.79 0.41
C LEU A 397 2.57 -24.61 0.35
N ALA A 398 1.87 -24.77 1.48
CA ALA A 398 0.57 -25.42 1.53
C ALA A 398 -0.49 -24.63 0.76
N LEU A 399 -0.48 -23.29 0.86
CA LEU A 399 -1.31 -22.42 0.04
C LEU A 399 -0.99 -22.59 -1.45
N ALA A 400 0.28 -22.58 -1.84
CA ALA A 400 0.67 -22.82 -3.23
C ALA A 400 0.13 -24.17 -3.75
N ALA A 401 0.35 -25.25 -3.00
CA ALA A 401 -0.14 -26.58 -3.35
C ALA A 401 -1.67 -26.65 -3.43
N GLY A 402 -2.38 -26.04 -2.47
CA GLY A 402 -3.85 -25.97 -2.46
C GLY A 402 -4.42 -25.24 -3.67
N HIS A 403 -3.81 -24.12 -4.08
CA HIS A 403 -4.25 -23.38 -5.26
C HIS A 403 -3.96 -24.11 -6.57
N VAL A 404 -2.84 -24.85 -6.66
CA VAL A 404 -2.59 -25.77 -7.78
C VAL A 404 -3.67 -26.86 -7.83
N ALA A 405 -3.99 -27.48 -6.70
CA ALA A 405 -5.01 -28.52 -6.62
C ALA A 405 -6.37 -27.99 -7.10
N ILE A 406 -6.79 -26.82 -6.62
CA ILE A 406 -8.02 -26.16 -7.07
C ILE A 406 -7.97 -25.90 -8.58
N ALA A 407 -6.90 -25.27 -9.10
CA ALA A 407 -6.77 -24.97 -10.53
C ALA A 407 -6.87 -26.21 -11.43
N ARG A 408 -6.37 -27.37 -10.95
CA ARG A 408 -6.45 -28.66 -11.65
C ARG A 408 -7.85 -29.28 -11.60
N LEU A 409 -8.59 -29.08 -10.52
CA LEU A 409 -9.97 -29.58 -10.36
C LEU A 409 -10.99 -28.77 -11.15
N LEU A 410 -10.72 -27.49 -11.43
CA LEU A 410 -11.61 -26.64 -12.23
C LEU A 410 -11.79 -27.19 -13.65
N PRO A 411 -13.00 -27.13 -14.25
CA PRO A 411 -13.25 -27.64 -15.59
C PRO A 411 -12.45 -26.88 -16.65
N VAL A 412 -11.95 -27.60 -17.68
CA VAL A 412 -11.24 -26.97 -18.82
C VAL A 412 -12.25 -26.18 -19.61
N ALA A 413 -12.05 -24.86 -19.68
CA ALA A 413 -13.02 -23.96 -20.28
C ALA A 413 -13.22 -24.29 -21.76
N VAL A 414 -14.37 -24.88 -22.08
CA VAL A 414 -14.99 -24.77 -23.40
C VAL A 414 -15.65 -23.39 -23.40
N VAL A 415 -14.98 -22.41 -24.00
CA VAL A 415 -15.43 -21.02 -24.25
C VAL A 415 -16.23 -20.36 -23.09
N GLY A 416 -15.53 -19.53 -22.27
CA GLY A 416 -16.16 -18.42 -21.54
C GLY A 416 -16.50 -18.57 -20.04
N GLY A 417 -16.41 -19.76 -19.44
CA GLY A 417 -16.80 -19.96 -18.02
C GLY A 417 -15.67 -19.87 -16.99
N SER A 418 -14.89 -20.96 -16.83
CA SER A 418 -13.94 -21.18 -15.73
C SER A 418 -12.48 -20.77 -16.02
N GLY A 419 -12.18 -20.30 -17.24
CA GLY A 419 -10.80 -20.04 -17.69
C GLY A 419 -10.08 -19.00 -16.84
N LEU A 420 -10.77 -17.89 -16.52
CA LEU A 420 -10.22 -16.83 -15.69
C LEU A 420 -9.96 -17.30 -14.25
N ALA A 421 -10.92 -17.98 -13.61
CA ALA A 421 -10.72 -18.54 -12.27
C ALA A 421 -9.51 -19.47 -12.23
N ARG A 422 -9.37 -20.38 -13.19
CA ARG A 422 -8.20 -21.26 -13.25
C ARG A 422 -6.89 -20.49 -13.35
N LEU A 423 -6.83 -19.45 -14.18
CA LEU A 423 -5.65 -18.59 -14.29
C LEU A 423 -5.37 -17.84 -12.99
N LEU A 424 -6.39 -17.36 -12.28
CA LEU A 424 -6.24 -16.68 -10.99
C LEU A 424 -5.69 -17.64 -9.92
N PHE A 425 -6.23 -18.85 -9.78
CA PHE A 425 -5.72 -19.85 -8.85
C PHE A 425 -4.30 -20.29 -9.20
N ALA A 426 -3.99 -20.51 -10.49
CA ALA A 426 -2.63 -20.82 -10.92
C ALA A 426 -1.65 -19.66 -10.65
N GLY A 427 -2.06 -18.42 -10.90
CA GLY A 427 -1.28 -17.22 -10.61
C GLY A 427 -1.03 -17.03 -9.11
N LEU A 428 -2.06 -17.22 -8.27
CA LEU A 428 -1.92 -17.18 -6.81
C LEU A 428 -1.00 -18.28 -6.29
N ALA A 429 -1.09 -19.50 -6.84
CA ALA A 429 -0.17 -20.58 -6.49
C ALA A 429 1.28 -20.19 -6.73
N LEU A 430 1.56 -19.58 -7.88
CA LEU A 430 2.88 -19.05 -8.21
C LEU A 430 3.29 -17.95 -7.22
N THR A 431 2.40 -16.98 -6.94
CA THR A 431 2.67 -15.92 -5.97
C THR A 431 3.03 -16.46 -4.59
N PHE A 432 2.32 -17.45 -4.07
CA PHE A 432 2.64 -18.04 -2.75
C PHE A 432 3.95 -18.81 -2.76
N LEU A 433 4.25 -19.53 -3.84
CA LEU A 433 5.53 -20.20 -4.02
C LEU A 433 6.68 -19.19 -4.02
N THR A 434 6.55 -18.11 -4.78
CA THR A 434 7.55 -17.02 -4.83
C THR A 434 7.70 -16.34 -3.47
N LEU A 435 6.61 -16.08 -2.74
CA LEU A 435 6.66 -15.44 -1.42
C LEU A 435 7.29 -16.35 -0.33
N ALA A 436 7.22 -17.66 -0.46
CA ALA A 436 7.86 -18.59 0.47
C ALA A 436 9.40 -18.43 0.52
N ILE A 437 10.01 -18.00 -0.59
CA ILE A 437 11.44 -17.82 -0.76
C ILE A 437 12.01 -16.71 0.15
N PRO A 438 11.59 -15.43 0.06
CA PRO A 438 12.12 -14.36 0.91
C PRO A 438 11.71 -14.51 2.38
N ILE A 439 10.68 -15.31 2.68
CA ILE A 439 10.34 -15.67 4.06
C ILE A 439 11.40 -16.62 4.64
N ARG A 440 11.95 -17.54 3.86
CA ARG A 440 12.93 -18.49 4.40
C ARG A 440 14.37 -18.03 4.28
N LEU A 441 14.70 -17.41 3.15
CA LEU A 441 16.07 -17.10 2.77
C LEU A 441 16.44 -15.68 3.16
N GLU A 442 17.72 -15.47 3.46
CA GLU A 442 18.25 -14.18 3.86
C GLU A 442 19.37 -13.72 2.91
N GLY A 443 19.58 -12.40 2.84
CA GLY A 443 20.66 -11.81 2.06
C GLY A 443 20.67 -12.25 0.59
N ASN A 444 21.78 -12.82 0.15
CA ASN A 444 22.05 -13.15 -1.26
C ASN A 444 21.18 -14.29 -1.79
N TRP A 445 20.77 -15.21 -0.92
CA TRP A 445 19.99 -16.39 -1.29
C TRP A 445 18.62 -16.04 -1.88
N ILE A 446 18.06 -14.89 -1.51
CA ILE A 446 16.83 -14.36 -2.12
C ILE A 446 17.05 -14.02 -3.61
N THR A 447 18.14 -13.33 -3.96
CA THR A 447 18.47 -12.98 -5.37
C THR A 447 18.69 -14.23 -6.18
N LEU A 448 19.45 -15.20 -5.64
CA LEU A 448 19.74 -16.46 -6.31
C LEU A 448 18.46 -17.22 -6.63
N SER A 449 17.56 -17.32 -5.65
CA SER A 449 16.33 -18.10 -5.78
C SER A 449 15.35 -17.44 -6.75
N PHE A 450 15.16 -16.12 -6.69
CA PHE A 450 14.33 -15.41 -7.68
C PHE A 450 14.90 -15.48 -9.10
N SER A 451 16.23 -15.53 -9.23
CA SER A 451 16.88 -15.68 -10.54
C SER A 451 16.60 -17.07 -11.13
N VAL A 452 16.75 -18.11 -10.31
CA VAL A 452 16.47 -19.50 -10.72
C VAL A 452 14.99 -19.70 -11.01
N GLU A 453 14.09 -19.24 -10.14
CA GLU A 453 12.65 -19.30 -10.35
C GLU A 453 12.25 -18.54 -11.61
N GLY A 454 12.74 -17.31 -11.78
CA GLY A 454 12.52 -16.50 -12.97
C GLY A 454 12.95 -17.20 -14.25
N ALA A 455 14.14 -17.82 -14.27
CA ALA A 455 14.62 -18.56 -15.44
C ALA A 455 13.78 -19.81 -15.75
N ILE A 456 13.34 -20.55 -14.72
CA ILE A 456 12.42 -21.69 -14.88
C ILE A 456 11.07 -21.23 -15.45
N LEU A 457 10.53 -20.10 -14.97
CA LEU A 457 9.28 -19.53 -15.48
C LEU A 457 9.41 -19.07 -16.94
N VAL A 458 10.51 -18.44 -17.32
CA VAL A 458 10.77 -18.08 -18.72
C VAL A 458 10.87 -19.34 -19.58
N TRP A 459 11.66 -20.33 -19.16
CA TRP A 459 11.83 -21.58 -19.88
C TRP A 459 10.50 -22.33 -20.07
N THR A 460 9.73 -22.49 -19.00
CA THR A 460 8.40 -23.11 -19.07
C THR A 460 7.41 -22.27 -19.87
N GLY A 461 7.49 -20.94 -19.79
CA GLY A 461 6.65 -20.02 -20.54
C GLY A 461 6.86 -20.11 -22.04
N PHE A 462 8.11 -20.22 -22.51
CA PHE A 462 8.41 -20.51 -23.91
C PHE A 462 7.95 -21.91 -24.32
N ARG A 463 8.23 -22.94 -23.51
CA ARG A 463 7.82 -24.32 -23.79
C ARG A 463 6.30 -24.49 -23.87
N ALA A 464 5.54 -23.76 -23.04
CA ALA A 464 4.09 -23.82 -22.96
C ALA A 464 3.38 -22.73 -23.79
N ALA A 465 4.12 -21.92 -24.57
CA ALA A 465 3.60 -20.75 -25.29
C ALA A 465 2.74 -19.81 -24.42
N SER A 466 3.10 -19.65 -23.14
CA SER A 466 2.37 -18.85 -22.17
C SER A 466 3.05 -17.50 -21.92
N ASN A 467 2.44 -16.43 -22.44
CA ASN A 467 2.90 -15.05 -22.23
C ASN A 467 2.88 -14.65 -20.74
N PHE A 468 1.92 -15.17 -19.97
CA PHE A 468 1.84 -14.89 -18.54
C PHE A 468 3.07 -15.42 -17.79
N LEU A 469 3.47 -16.67 -18.03
CA LEU A 469 4.66 -17.25 -17.40
C LEU A 469 5.95 -16.55 -17.84
N ARG A 470 6.05 -16.15 -19.12
CA ARG A 470 7.17 -15.36 -19.62
C ARG A 470 7.27 -14.01 -18.89
N GLN A 471 6.18 -13.26 -18.80
CA GLN A 471 6.15 -11.97 -18.11
C GLN A 471 6.47 -12.08 -16.62
N ALA A 472 5.92 -13.08 -15.93
CA ALA A 472 6.24 -13.35 -14.52
C ALA A 472 7.73 -13.67 -14.34
N GLY A 473 8.29 -14.50 -15.22
CA GLY A 473 9.72 -14.82 -15.23
C GLY A 473 10.60 -13.60 -15.52
N TYR A 474 10.23 -12.75 -16.49
CA TYR A 474 10.94 -11.50 -16.79
C TYR A 474 10.92 -10.53 -15.62
N LEU A 475 9.79 -10.42 -14.92
CA LEU A 475 9.67 -9.60 -13.72
C LEU A 475 10.62 -10.09 -12.62
N LEU A 476 10.64 -11.39 -12.31
CA LEU A 476 11.53 -11.95 -11.30
C LEU A 476 13.02 -11.82 -11.67
N LEU A 477 13.36 -12.07 -12.93
CA LEU A 477 14.74 -11.86 -13.42
C LEU A 477 15.13 -10.38 -13.32
N THR A 478 14.23 -9.46 -13.65
CA THR A 478 14.49 -8.00 -13.55
C THR A 478 14.65 -7.57 -12.10
N ILE A 479 13.77 -8.00 -11.19
CA ILE A 479 13.88 -7.73 -9.75
C ILE A 479 15.22 -8.25 -9.22
N SER A 480 15.59 -9.48 -9.59
CA SER A 480 16.85 -10.09 -9.18
C SER A 480 18.07 -9.35 -9.74
N ALA A 481 18.00 -8.93 -11.00
CA ALA A 481 19.04 -8.18 -11.69
C ALA A 481 19.24 -6.81 -11.00
N LEU A 482 18.17 -6.04 -10.82
CA LEU A 482 18.22 -4.75 -10.13
C LEU A 482 18.71 -4.90 -8.69
N ARG A 483 18.23 -5.92 -7.95
CA ARG A 483 18.70 -6.19 -6.58
C ARG A 483 20.18 -6.49 -6.55
N LEU A 484 20.70 -7.29 -7.49
CA LEU A 484 22.13 -7.59 -7.58
C LEU A 484 22.98 -6.36 -7.92
N LEU A 485 22.44 -5.45 -8.73
CA LEU A 485 23.10 -4.20 -9.13
C LEU A 485 23.17 -3.18 -7.98
N PHE A 486 22.07 -2.98 -7.25
CA PHE A 486 21.97 -1.96 -6.19
C PHE A 486 22.36 -2.47 -4.81
N LEU A 487 22.20 -3.77 -4.55
CA LEU A 487 22.52 -4.43 -3.29
C LEU A 487 23.44 -5.64 -3.57
N PRO A 488 24.63 -5.42 -4.16
CA PRO A 488 25.56 -6.51 -4.44
C PRO A 488 26.02 -7.17 -3.12
N PRO A 489 26.17 -8.51 -3.10
CA PRO A 489 26.80 -9.19 -1.99
C PRO A 489 28.18 -8.63 -1.68
N ALA A 490 28.64 -8.78 -0.44
CA ALA A 490 30.00 -8.40 -0.07
C ALA A 490 31.04 -9.19 -0.89
N GLY A 491 32.02 -8.47 -1.44
CA GLY A 491 33.20 -9.04 -2.09
C GLY A 491 34.17 -9.57 -1.04
N GLY A 492 34.79 -10.71 -1.33
CA GLY A 492 35.76 -11.37 -0.47
C GLY A 492 36.99 -11.75 -1.28
N GLN A 493 37.37 -13.01 -1.27
CA GLN A 493 38.47 -13.52 -2.08
C GLN A 493 38.24 -13.26 -3.58
N PHE A 494 39.33 -13.05 -4.33
CA PHE A 494 39.27 -12.83 -5.78
C PHE A 494 38.62 -14.03 -6.47
N LEU A 495 37.52 -13.79 -7.21
CA LEU A 495 36.66 -14.78 -7.89
C LEU A 495 35.94 -15.79 -6.98
N PHE A 496 36.46 -16.12 -5.80
CA PHE A 496 35.86 -17.07 -4.86
C PHE A 496 35.09 -16.36 -3.75
N ASN A 497 34.05 -15.60 -4.14
CA ASN A 497 33.19 -14.90 -3.20
C ASN A 497 31.71 -14.93 -3.60
N ALA A 498 30.84 -14.58 -2.64
CA ALA A 498 29.39 -14.61 -2.81
C ALA A 498 28.88 -13.64 -3.89
N ARG A 499 29.55 -12.50 -4.09
CA ARG A 499 29.21 -11.53 -5.14
C ARG A 499 29.42 -12.14 -6.51
N PHE A 500 30.61 -12.63 -6.79
CA PHE A 500 30.94 -13.26 -8.06
C PHE A 500 30.03 -14.46 -8.34
N GLY A 501 29.79 -15.32 -7.33
CA GLY A 501 28.84 -16.43 -7.44
C GLY A 501 27.42 -15.99 -7.81
N ALA A 502 26.92 -14.89 -7.22
CA ALA A 502 25.61 -14.36 -7.56
C ALA A 502 25.52 -13.83 -9.00
N TYR A 503 26.57 -13.16 -9.49
CA TYR A 503 26.65 -12.77 -10.91
C TYR A 503 26.70 -13.97 -11.85
N VAL A 504 27.47 -15.02 -11.51
CA VAL A 504 27.54 -16.25 -12.31
C VAL A 504 26.18 -16.93 -12.41
N VAL A 505 25.45 -17.05 -11.28
CA VAL A 505 24.11 -17.65 -11.28
C VAL A 505 23.13 -16.80 -12.10
N MET A 506 23.16 -15.48 -11.96
CA MET A 506 22.35 -14.57 -12.79
C MET A 506 22.63 -14.76 -14.29
N ILE A 507 23.90 -14.80 -14.67
CA ILE A 507 24.32 -15.00 -16.06
C ILE A 507 23.87 -16.36 -16.58
N ALA A 508 23.99 -17.42 -15.77
CA ALA A 508 23.51 -18.76 -16.13
C ALA A 508 21.98 -18.77 -16.32
N CYS A 509 21.22 -18.08 -15.46
CA CYS A 509 19.77 -17.94 -15.54
C CYS A 509 19.34 -17.19 -16.80
N LEU A 510 20.00 -16.07 -17.13
CA LEU A 510 19.78 -15.35 -18.38
C LEU A 510 20.19 -16.18 -19.60
N GLY A 511 21.25 -16.98 -19.48
CA GLY A 511 21.68 -17.93 -20.50
C GLY A 511 20.65 -19.02 -20.78
N LEU A 512 20.01 -19.56 -19.73
CA LEU A 512 18.90 -20.50 -19.85
C LEU A 512 17.69 -19.85 -20.54
N ALA A 513 17.34 -18.62 -20.17
CA ALA A 513 16.28 -17.85 -20.82
C ALA A 513 16.57 -17.61 -22.32
N LEU A 514 17.81 -17.21 -22.65
CA LEU A 514 18.26 -17.03 -24.03
C LEU A 514 18.21 -18.34 -24.84
N TRP A 515 18.64 -19.45 -24.24
CA TRP A 515 18.57 -20.76 -24.86
C TRP A 515 17.12 -21.19 -25.11
N ALA A 516 16.23 -20.98 -24.13
CA ALA A 516 14.80 -21.27 -24.26
C ALA A 516 14.17 -20.47 -25.40
N ALA A 517 14.43 -19.16 -25.46
CA ALA A 517 13.92 -18.26 -26.50
C ALA A 517 14.37 -18.66 -27.92
N ARG A 518 15.60 -19.19 -28.05
CA ARG A 518 16.12 -19.67 -29.35
C ARG A 518 15.54 -21.03 -29.76
N THR A 519 15.23 -21.88 -28.79
CA THR A 519 14.83 -23.27 -29.01
C THR A 519 13.33 -23.40 -29.27
N TYR A 520 12.50 -22.70 -28.48
CA TYR A 520 11.04 -22.82 -28.50
C TYR A 520 10.39 -21.57 -29.11
N LYS A 521 10.78 -21.22 -30.34
CA LYS A 521 10.18 -20.08 -31.04
C LYS A 521 8.67 -20.26 -31.16
N THR A 522 7.91 -19.31 -30.62
CA THR A 522 6.48 -19.20 -30.86
C THR A 522 6.27 -18.25 -32.05
N HIS A 523 5.19 -18.39 -32.82
CA HIS A 523 5.03 -17.81 -34.17
C HIS A 523 5.11 -16.26 -34.29
N VAL A 524 5.48 -15.51 -33.24
CA VAL A 524 5.67 -14.05 -33.21
C VAL A 524 7.14 -13.69 -33.42
N GLU A 525 7.60 -13.77 -34.68
CA GLU A 525 9.02 -13.65 -35.02
C GLU A 525 9.69 -12.33 -34.60
N GLY A 526 8.95 -11.22 -34.53
CA GLY A 526 9.50 -9.89 -34.23
C GLY A 526 9.82 -9.64 -32.75
N GLN A 527 8.90 -10.01 -31.85
CA GLN A 527 9.05 -9.77 -30.41
C GLN A 527 10.12 -10.68 -29.79
N GLU A 528 10.21 -11.93 -30.24
CA GLU A 528 11.20 -12.89 -29.74
C GLU A 528 12.64 -12.51 -30.13
N GLN A 529 12.85 -11.91 -31.30
CA GLN A 529 14.18 -11.42 -31.70
C GLN A 529 14.67 -10.30 -30.78
N ILE A 530 13.78 -9.41 -30.35
CA ILE A 530 14.09 -8.35 -29.39
C ILE A 530 14.49 -8.97 -28.04
N GLU A 531 13.72 -9.94 -27.55
CA GLU A 531 14.00 -10.62 -26.28
C GLU A 531 15.35 -11.36 -26.30
N ILE A 532 15.65 -12.07 -27.39
CA ILE A 532 16.96 -12.71 -27.61
C ILE A 532 18.08 -11.67 -27.57
N GLY A 533 17.88 -10.51 -28.21
CA GLY A 533 18.83 -9.40 -28.20
C GLY A 533 19.05 -8.86 -26.79
N ILE A 534 17.98 -8.61 -26.05
CA ILE A 534 18.02 -8.12 -24.67
C ILE A 534 18.81 -9.10 -23.79
N PHE A 535 18.47 -10.38 -23.76
CA PHE A 535 19.20 -11.35 -22.93
C PHE A 535 20.68 -11.43 -23.29
N ALA A 536 21.01 -11.46 -24.59
CA ALA A 536 22.40 -11.52 -25.04
C ALA A 536 23.21 -10.28 -24.61
N VAL A 537 22.60 -9.09 -24.64
CA VAL A 537 23.24 -7.85 -24.17
C VAL A 537 23.36 -7.84 -22.65
N THR A 538 22.30 -8.18 -21.92
CA THR A 538 22.29 -8.19 -20.45
C THR A 538 23.32 -9.17 -19.88
N ILE A 539 23.49 -10.36 -20.47
CA ILE A 539 24.53 -11.33 -20.07
C ILE A 539 25.92 -10.68 -20.07
N ASN A 540 26.26 -9.97 -21.16
CA ASN A 540 27.56 -9.34 -21.30
C ASN A 540 27.75 -8.15 -20.35
N ILE A 541 26.70 -7.37 -20.12
CA ILE A 541 26.72 -6.28 -19.13
C ILE A 541 27.02 -6.84 -17.74
N TYR A 542 26.29 -7.88 -17.31
CA TYR A 542 26.49 -8.48 -15.98
C TYR A 542 27.85 -9.17 -15.86
N ALA A 543 28.33 -9.83 -16.91
CA ALA A 543 29.68 -10.42 -16.93
C ALA A 543 30.77 -9.35 -16.77
N LEU A 544 30.63 -8.24 -17.50
CA LEU A 544 31.58 -7.12 -17.42
C LEU A 544 31.55 -6.45 -16.04
N ILE A 545 30.36 -6.23 -15.45
CA ILE A 545 30.21 -5.68 -14.09
C ILE A 545 30.86 -6.62 -13.07
N ALA A 546 30.57 -7.92 -13.15
CA ALA A 546 31.12 -8.93 -12.24
C ALA A 546 32.66 -8.90 -12.25
N LEU A 547 33.27 -8.99 -13.44
CA LEU A 547 34.73 -8.96 -13.58
C LEU A 547 35.31 -7.62 -13.14
N SER A 548 34.63 -6.50 -13.47
CA SER A 548 35.08 -5.17 -13.05
C SER A 548 35.11 -5.03 -11.54
N ALA A 549 34.08 -5.52 -10.84
CA ALA A 549 34.03 -5.49 -9.38
C ALA A 549 35.14 -6.34 -8.74
N GLU A 550 35.46 -7.50 -9.32
CA GLU A 550 36.55 -8.36 -8.84
C GLU A 550 37.93 -7.73 -9.03
N PHE A 551 38.19 -7.15 -10.21
CA PHE A 551 39.46 -6.46 -10.48
C PHE A 551 39.60 -5.21 -9.61
N TRP A 552 38.53 -4.44 -9.45
CA TRP A 552 38.52 -3.26 -8.59
C TRP A 552 38.90 -3.60 -7.14
N ASP A 553 38.29 -4.64 -6.58
CA ASP A 553 38.56 -5.08 -5.21
C ASP A 553 39.96 -5.69 -5.06
N TYR A 554 40.41 -6.49 -6.03
CA TYR A 554 41.72 -7.13 -5.98
C TYR A 554 42.86 -6.10 -5.97
N PHE A 555 42.86 -5.16 -6.93
CA PHE A 555 43.88 -4.13 -7.00
C PHE A 555 43.74 -3.08 -5.89
N GLY A 556 42.52 -2.85 -5.39
CA GLY A 556 42.29 -1.98 -4.24
C GLY A 556 42.86 -2.50 -2.92
N ARG A 557 42.90 -3.83 -2.74
CA ARG A 557 43.48 -4.46 -1.54
C ARG A 557 44.99 -4.67 -1.63
N THR A 558 45.50 -4.88 -2.85
CA THR A 558 46.91 -5.25 -3.06
C THR A 558 47.82 -4.03 -3.17
N SER A 559 47.30 -2.88 -3.62
CA SER A 559 48.09 -1.68 -3.87
C SER A 559 47.72 -0.55 -2.90
N THR A 560 48.67 -0.10 -2.07
CA THR A 560 48.46 1.00 -1.11
C THR A 560 49.05 2.31 -1.63
N GLY A 561 48.34 3.44 -1.45
CA GLY A 561 48.80 4.79 -1.85
C GLY A 561 48.22 5.28 -3.18
N VAL A 562 48.77 6.37 -3.74
CA VAL A 562 48.33 6.98 -5.02
C VAL A 562 48.45 5.99 -6.18
N ASP A 563 49.47 5.13 -6.13
CA ASP A 563 49.70 4.06 -7.10
C ASP A 563 48.57 3.00 -7.10
N GLY A 564 47.84 2.85 -5.99
CA GLY A 564 46.73 1.92 -5.87
C GLY A 564 45.50 2.34 -6.66
N ALA A 565 45.11 3.62 -6.57
CA ALA A 565 44.01 4.15 -7.37
C ALA A 565 44.33 4.08 -8.87
N LEU A 566 45.56 4.44 -9.26
CA LEU A 566 46.01 4.32 -10.64
C LEU A 566 45.96 2.87 -11.13
N ALA A 567 46.46 1.91 -10.33
CA ALA A 567 46.41 0.49 -10.66
C ALA A 567 44.97 -0.02 -10.84
N GLN A 568 44.03 0.38 -9.96
CA GLN A 568 42.62 0.02 -10.11
C GLN A 568 42.02 0.52 -11.44
N HIS A 569 42.21 1.80 -11.76
CA HIS A 569 41.64 2.39 -12.98
C HIS A 569 42.24 1.79 -14.26
N LEU A 570 43.56 1.61 -14.30
CA LEU A 570 44.26 0.97 -15.42
C LEU A 570 43.85 -0.49 -15.57
N SER A 571 43.74 -1.24 -14.47
CA SER A 571 43.32 -2.65 -14.52
C SER A 571 41.92 -2.82 -15.14
N LEU A 572 40.99 -1.91 -14.84
CA LEU A 572 39.66 -1.91 -15.44
C LEU A 572 39.72 -1.61 -16.94
N SER A 573 40.56 -0.67 -17.38
CA SER A 573 40.69 -0.32 -18.80
C SER A 573 41.34 -1.45 -19.60
N ILE A 574 42.32 -2.15 -19.02
CA ILE A 574 42.90 -3.37 -19.59
C ILE A 574 41.84 -4.48 -19.68
N LEU A 575 41.10 -4.72 -18.59
CA LEU A 575 40.03 -5.72 -18.55
C LEU A 575 38.97 -5.46 -19.63
N TRP A 576 38.47 -4.23 -19.73
CA TRP A 576 37.44 -3.88 -20.71
C TRP A 576 37.96 -3.99 -22.14
N THR A 577 39.22 -3.64 -22.40
CA THR A 577 39.86 -3.81 -23.72
C THR A 577 39.97 -5.28 -24.09
N ALA A 578 40.41 -6.13 -23.15
CA ALA A 578 40.52 -7.57 -23.35
C ALA A 578 39.13 -8.19 -23.61
N TYR A 579 38.12 -7.79 -22.82
CA TYR A 579 36.74 -8.25 -22.98
C TYR A 579 36.15 -7.82 -24.34
N ALA A 580 36.32 -6.56 -24.74
CA ALA A 580 35.87 -6.05 -26.04
C ALA A 580 36.54 -6.78 -27.21
N SER A 581 37.85 -7.04 -27.10
CA SER A 581 38.60 -7.80 -28.11
C SER A 581 38.09 -9.23 -28.24
N GLY A 582 37.85 -9.91 -27.11
CA GLY A 582 37.25 -11.24 -27.08
C GLY A 582 35.86 -11.29 -27.70
N LEU A 583 35.00 -10.30 -27.38
CA LEU A 583 33.67 -10.18 -28.00
C LEU A 583 33.74 -9.94 -29.50
N LEU A 584 34.66 -9.10 -29.97
CA LEU A 584 34.83 -8.83 -31.39
C LEU A 584 35.29 -10.10 -32.12
N PHE A 585 36.29 -10.80 -31.57
CA PHE A 585 36.80 -12.05 -32.12
C PHE A 585 35.70 -13.11 -32.23
N TRP A 586 34.95 -13.35 -31.15
CA TRP A 586 33.82 -14.30 -31.16
C TRP A 586 32.72 -13.83 -32.11
N GLY A 587 32.40 -12.54 -32.14
CA GLY A 587 31.40 -11.95 -33.02
C GLY A 587 31.74 -12.10 -34.51
N LEU A 588 33.04 -12.03 -34.87
CA LEU A 588 33.52 -12.27 -36.23
C LEU A 588 33.45 -13.74 -36.60
N GLN A 589 33.92 -14.66 -35.73
CA GLN A 589 33.86 -16.10 -35.99
C GLN A 589 32.42 -16.60 -36.19
N ASN A 590 31.49 -16.14 -35.34
CA ASN A 590 30.11 -16.59 -35.38
C ASN A 590 29.20 -15.73 -36.29
N LYS A 591 29.76 -14.79 -37.06
CA LYS A 591 29.03 -13.83 -37.90
C LYS A 591 27.91 -13.07 -37.16
N SER A 592 28.02 -12.93 -35.84
CA SER A 592 26.99 -12.31 -35.00
C SER A 592 27.12 -10.79 -35.06
N ALA A 593 26.14 -10.11 -35.65
CA ALA A 593 26.10 -8.64 -35.65
C ALA A 593 25.96 -8.07 -34.23
N LEU A 594 25.19 -8.72 -33.36
CA LEU A 594 24.96 -8.27 -31.98
C LEU A 594 26.23 -8.28 -31.13
N LEU A 595 27.07 -9.31 -31.21
CA LEU A 595 28.34 -9.36 -30.47
C LEU A 595 29.34 -8.31 -30.98
N ARG A 596 29.38 -8.09 -32.30
CA ARG A 596 30.22 -7.05 -32.92
C ARG A 596 29.81 -5.65 -32.46
N TRP A 597 28.51 -5.32 -32.47
CA TRP A 597 28.05 -4.03 -31.98
C TRP A 597 28.35 -3.82 -30.49
N GLN A 598 28.16 -4.84 -29.64
CA GLN A 598 28.53 -4.76 -28.23
C GLN A 598 30.04 -4.50 -28.05
N SER A 599 30.90 -5.17 -28.84
CA SER A 599 32.34 -4.95 -28.79
C SER A 599 32.72 -3.53 -29.21
N LEU A 600 32.11 -2.99 -30.28
CA LEU A 600 32.39 -1.64 -30.78
C LEU A 600 31.94 -0.57 -29.78
N VAL A 601 30.77 -0.74 -29.18
CA VAL A 601 30.28 0.17 -28.11
C VAL A 601 31.23 0.13 -26.92
N LEU A 602 31.64 -1.06 -26.47
CA LEU A 602 32.58 -1.18 -25.35
C LEU A 602 33.95 -0.59 -25.68
N PHE A 603 34.49 -0.78 -26.89
CA PHE A 603 35.71 -0.10 -27.34
C PHE A 603 35.56 1.42 -27.30
N GLY A 604 34.44 1.96 -27.78
CA GLY A 604 34.13 3.39 -27.69
C GLY A 604 34.13 3.90 -26.24
N LEU A 605 33.53 3.13 -25.32
CA LEU A 605 33.52 3.45 -23.89
C LEU A 605 34.93 3.39 -23.27
N VAL A 606 35.73 2.38 -23.60
CA VAL A 606 37.13 2.27 -23.14
C VAL A 606 37.95 3.46 -23.62
N VAL A 607 37.88 3.78 -24.91
CA VAL A 607 38.57 4.94 -25.49
C VAL A 607 38.15 6.20 -24.75
N GLY A 608 36.84 6.47 -24.67
CA GLY A 608 36.32 7.64 -23.95
C GLY A 608 36.77 7.70 -22.49
N LYS A 609 36.70 6.59 -21.75
CA LYS A 609 37.15 6.51 -20.36
C LYS A 609 38.65 6.81 -20.23
N VAL A 610 39.49 6.17 -21.04
CA VAL A 610 40.94 6.37 -20.99
C VAL A 610 41.27 7.84 -21.22
N PHE A 611 40.64 8.48 -22.21
CA PHE A 611 40.88 9.88 -22.54
C PHE A 611 40.36 10.88 -21.50
N LEU A 612 39.14 10.67 -20.99
CA LEU A 612 38.48 11.63 -20.10
C LEU A 612 38.92 11.46 -18.64
N TYR A 613 39.15 10.23 -18.20
CA TYR A 613 39.35 9.90 -16.79
C TYR A 613 40.76 9.38 -16.51
N ASP A 614 41.26 8.38 -17.24
CA ASP A 614 42.55 7.78 -16.90
C ASP A 614 43.74 8.75 -17.17
N LEU A 615 43.67 9.53 -18.27
CA LEU A 615 44.65 10.60 -18.53
C LEU A 615 44.57 11.78 -17.54
N SER A 616 43.51 11.85 -16.72
CA SER A 616 43.36 12.89 -15.69
C SER A 616 44.29 12.67 -14.49
N PHE A 617 44.75 11.43 -14.27
CA PHE A 617 45.71 11.07 -13.23
C PHE A 617 47.17 11.28 -13.66
N LEU A 618 47.44 11.41 -14.96
CA LEU A 618 48.77 11.72 -15.46
C LEU A 618 49.09 13.21 -15.28
N GLU A 619 50.38 13.50 -15.05
CA GLU A 619 50.90 14.86 -14.97
C GLU A 619 50.51 15.67 -16.22
N ARG A 620 50.31 16.97 -16.03
CA ARG A 620 49.69 17.89 -17.01
C ARG A 620 50.35 17.83 -18.40
N ALA A 621 51.64 17.54 -18.48
CA ALA A 621 52.41 17.41 -19.72
C ALA A 621 52.06 16.16 -20.54
N TYR A 622 51.96 14.98 -19.92
CA TYR A 622 51.62 13.73 -20.61
C TYR A 622 50.19 13.73 -21.16
N ARG A 623 49.28 14.45 -20.51
CA ARG A 623 47.91 14.65 -20.96
C ARG A 623 47.85 15.44 -22.27
N ILE A 624 48.56 16.57 -22.35
CA ILE A 624 48.62 17.41 -23.56
C ILE A 624 49.24 16.64 -24.73
N LEU A 625 50.34 15.93 -24.49
CA LEU A 625 51.01 15.14 -25.52
C LEU A 625 50.12 13.99 -26.03
N SER A 626 49.40 13.31 -25.14
CA SER A 626 48.48 12.22 -25.52
C SER A 626 47.31 12.72 -26.38
N PHE A 627 46.77 13.92 -26.10
CA PHE A 627 45.74 14.54 -26.94
C PHE A 627 46.26 14.93 -28.33
N PHE A 628 47.50 15.43 -28.40
CA PHE A 628 48.12 15.80 -29.67
C PHE A 628 48.37 14.58 -30.57
N VAL A 629 48.90 13.49 -29.99
CA VAL A 629 49.15 12.24 -30.70
C VAL A 629 47.85 11.58 -31.14
N LEU A 630 46.83 11.52 -30.28
CA LEU A 630 45.53 10.98 -30.67
C LEU A 630 44.90 11.81 -31.81
N GLY A 631 44.91 13.14 -31.68
CA GLY A 631 44.38 14.04 -32.72
C GLY A 631 45.05 13.80 -34.06
N ALA A 632 46.38 13.68 -34.08
CA ALA A 632 47.15 13.36 -35.28
C ALA A 632 46.80 11.97 -35.86
N VAL A 633 46.64 10.95 -35.00
CA VAL A 633 46.27 9.58 -35.42
C VAL A 633 44.85 9.53 -35.99
N LEU A 634 43.86 10.17 -35.35
CA LEU A 634 42.48 10.21 -35.83
C LEU A 634 42.37 10.97 -37.16
N LEU A 635 43.09 12.08 -37.32
CA LEU A 635 43.19 12.78 -38.61
C LEU A 635 43.84 11.90 -39.68
N GLY A 636 44.90 11.15 -39.33
CA GLY A 636 45.54 10.20 -40.23
C GLY A 636 44.62 9.06 -40.66
N VAL A 637 43.88 8.45 -39.72
CA VAL A 637 42.91 7.39 -40.02
C VAL A 637 41.75 7.92 -40.86
N SER A 638 41.22 9.10 -40.53
CA SER A 638 40.17 9.79 -41.31
C SER A 638 40.64 10.07 -42.74
N PHE A 639 41.87 10.57 -42.91
CA PHE A 639 42.48 10.81 -44.22
C PHE A 639 42.63 9.52 -45.04
N LEU A 640 43.10 8.43 -44.41
CA LEU A 640 43.24 7.14 -45.08
C LEU A 640 41.89 6.54 -45.49
N TYR A 641 40.87 6.68 -44.63
CA TYR A 641 39.52 6.20 -44.91
C TYR A 641 38.87 6.98 -46.06
N GLN A 642 38.98 8.31 -46.05
CA GLN A 642 38.52 9.17 -47.15
C GLN A 642 39.26 8.89 -48.46
N ARG A 643 40.58 8.67 -48.40
CA ARG A 643 41.39 8.35 -49.58
C ARG A 643 41.02 6.99 -50.20
N LYS A 644 40.63 6.01 -49.39
CA LYS A 644 40.19 4.70 -49.89
C LYS A 644 38.85 4.80 -50.62
N PHE A 645 37.90 5.57 -50.07
CA PHE A 645 36.60 5.83 -50.71
C PHE A 645 36.69 6.75 -51.94
N ALA A 646 37.65 7.69 -51.98
CA ALA A 646 37.90 8.52 -53.16
C ALA A 646 38.40 7.66 -54.35
N ARG A 647 39.28 6.68 -54.08
CA ARG A 647 39.79 5.75 -55.10
C ARG A 647 38.75 4.78 -55.65
N GLU A 648 37.75 4.38 -54.85
CA GLU A 648 36.65 3.53 -55.32
C GLU A 648 35.63 4.29 -56.20
N ARG A 649 35.54 5.62 -56.06
CA ARG A 649 34.73 6.48 -56.95
C ARG A 649 35.41 6.84 -58.28
N GLU A 650 36.74 6.78 -58.35
CA GLU A 650 37.50 6.99 -59.60
C GLU A 650 37.60 5.71 -60.46
N SER A 651 37.21 4.54 -59.91
CA SER A 651 37.21 3.25 -60.60
C SER A 651 35.80 2.76 -61.00
N SER A 652 34.77 3.62 -60.90
CA SER A 652 33.43 3.42 -61.45
C SER A 652 33.19 4.45 -62.55
#